data_AF-A0A376HJI9-F1
#
_entry.id   AF-A0A376HJI9-F1
#
_cell.length_a   1.000
_cell.length_b   1.000
_cell.length_c   1.000
_cell.angle_alpha   90.00
_cell.angle_beta   90.00
_cell.angle_gamma   90.00
#
_symmetry.space_group_name_H-M   'P 1'
#
loop_
_entity.id
_entity.type
_entity.pdbx_description
1 polymer ?
#
loop_
_entity_poly.entity_id
_entity_poly.type
_entity_poly.pdbx_seq_one_letter_code
_entity_poly.pdbx_strand_id
1 'polypeptide(L)'
;MRLNIVSLQESLHLDIAKLWQQLNFHQQVQTGSMGDMFAENTALTQTDSAEYQLLMRTLKRFVNAKTLGSLIQIPQEEEAELKVFLDALYRLEQEGDFQQKAAAKAFIPFIQQAWILAQRYDAVVANPPYMGSKGMNGELKEFAKNNFPDSKSDLFAMFIERGFLWLKNAGFNSMVTMQSWMFLSSFENMRKNILTNYTIETMVHMGNGVMKIAFGTNATVFRNTNTPSYKGSFSYAENDDINEKGYPEEFPVKNERLKNATASDFKKIPGYPIAYWVNPKILSCFTLGTPVQVYSVPRQGFATGNNDLFLRRWSEISLTKFSQFNSYMDDKNASKWFPCNKGGAYRKWFGNNDLVVNWDKNGAEMKSYEGSVIRNERYYFKEGITWSTISSSYLSMRYSPEGFLFETKGSVCFSDNQDSLFYALALMNSPIAEKILEALSPTLDFHEGPVGKVPVIEKYKQEIVSQVRELIELSKSDWDEHESSWSFKNHPLLDFKNEKISNSYNQMKESWQNRVVRTQLLETKNNQKLLETYNLLGLIEPNVSISKIALDSNSTFKYPNKNNLDEINHRQCSDIFSELTSYIIGCQMGRYSLDREGLVYAHEGNKGFADLVAEGAYKTFPADSDGILPLMDDEWFEDDVTSRVKEFVRTVWGEEHLQENLEFIAESLCLYAIKPKKGESALETIRRYLSTQFWKDHMKMYKKRPIYWLFSSGKEKAFECLVYLHRYNDATLSRMRTEYVVPLLARYQANIDRLNDQLDEASGGEATRLKRERDSLIKKFSELRSYDDRLRHYADMRISIDLDDGVKVNYGKFGDLLADVKAITGNAPEVI
;
A
#
# COMPACT_ATOMS: atom_id res chain seq x y z
N MET A 1 37.39 -11.53 39.18
CA MET A 1 37.31 -10.40 38.24
C MET A 1 36.54 -9.27 38.90
N ARG A 2 37.07 -8.04 38.89
CA ARG A 2 36.30 -6.83 39.22
C ARG A 2 35.86 -6.21 37.90
N LEU A 3 34.56 -6.10 37.67
CA LEU A 3 34.03 -5.44 36.46
C LEU A 3 34.12 -3.92 36.65
N ASN A 4 34.62 -3.22 35.64
CA ASN A 4 34.62 -1.75 35.60
C ASN A 4 33.24 -1.26 35.15
N ILE A 5 32.27 -1.27 36.06
CA ILE A 5 30.91 -0.78 35.80
C ILE A 5 30.87 0.68 36.24
N VAL A 6 30.80 1.60 35.28
CA VAL A 6 30.72 3.05 35.52
C VAL A 6 29.49 3.63 34.83
N SER A 7 28.78 4.52 35.53
CA SER A 7 27.68 5.31 34.95
C SER A 7 28.20 6.68 34.59
N LEU A 8 28.09 7.08 33.33
CA LEU A 8 28.63 8.34 32.83
C LEU A 8 28.00 9.54 33.53
N GLN A 9 28.86 10.46 34.00
CA GLN A 9 28.45 11.64 34.77
C GLN A 9 28.61 12.92 33.94
N GLU A 10 27.71 13.87 34.12
CA GLU A 10 27.79 15.20 33.49
C GLU A 10 28.63 16.15 34.32
N SER A 11 29.44 16.99 33.68
CA SER A 11 30.39 17.86 34.39
C SER A 11 29.84 19.22 34.82
N LEU A 12 28.69 19.67 34.28
CA LEU A 12 28.17 21.03 34.46
C LEU A 12 27.83 21.43 35.91
N HIS A 13 27.61 20.45 36.78
CA HIS A 13 27.24 20.70 38.19
C HIS A 13 28.47 20.89 39.10
N LEU A 14 29.69 20.72 38.58
CA LEU A 14 30.91 20.85 39.35
C LEU A 14 31.33 22.32 39.45
N ASP A 15 31.62 22.79 40.66
CA ASP A 15 32.40 23.99 40.89
C ASP A 15 33.89 23.68 40.69
N ILE A 16 34.32 23.65 39.43
CA ILE A 16 35.67 23.19 39.03
C ILE A 16 36.75 24.05 39.69
N ALA A 17 36.52 25.37 39.80
CA ALA A 17 37.45 26.32 40.39
C ALA A 17 37.71 25.98 41.87
N LYS A 18 36.63 25.81 42.65
CA LYS A 18 36.71 25.44 44.06
C LYS A 18 37.31 24.06 44.26
N LEU A 19 36.87 23.06 43.48
CA LEU A 19 37.35 21.69 43.60
C LEU A 19 38.83 21.58 43.24
N TRP A 20 39.31 22.33 42.23
CA TRP A 20 40.73 22.35 41.87
C TRP A 20 41.61 22.96 42.97
N GLN A 21 41.16 24.08 43.56
CA GLN A 21 41.86 24.70 44.70
C GLN A 21 41.90 23.74 45.91
N GLN A 22 40.78 23.09 46.23
CA GLN A 22 40.68 22.12 47.32
C GLN A 22 41.53 20.86 47.08
N LEU A 23 41.74 20.46 45.83
CA LEU A 23 42.60 19.33 45.49
C LEU A 23 44.06 19.62 45.85
N ASN A 24 44.50 20.89 45.76
CA ASN A 24 45.86 21.35 46.05
C ASN A 24 46.92 20.38 45.47
N PHE A 25 46.74 20.01 44.20
CA PHE A 25 47.38 18.84 43.59
C PHE A 25 48.91 18.90 43.63
N HIS A 26 49.48 20.10 43.60
CA HIS A 26 50.94 20.35 43.65
C HIS A 26 51.44 20.88 45.01
N GLN A 27 50.64 20.71 46.09
CA GLN A 27 51.02 20.94 47.50
C GLN A 27 51.58 22.35 47.82
N GLN A 28 50.88 23.42 47.43
CA GLN A 28 51.36 24.80 47.64
C GLN A 28 50.77 25.50 48.87
N VAL A 29 49.57 25.12 49.30
CA VAL A 29 48.99 25.64 50.55
C VAL A 29 49.54 24.82 51.72
N GLN A 30 50.41 25.43 52.54
CA GLN A 30 50.89 24.80 53.77
C GLN A 30 49.73 24.60 54.76
N THR A 31 49.62 23.39 55.30
CA THR A 31 48.71 23.06 56.40
C THR A 31 49.03 23.94 57.61
N GLY A 32 48.17 24.90 57.93
CA GLY A 32 48.20 25.65 59.19
C GLY A 32 48.20 27.18 59.13
N SER A 33 48.17 27.84 57.97
CA SER A 33 47.91 29.29 57.97
C SER A 33 46.41 29.56 58.13
N MET A 34 46.01 30.19 59.24
CA MET A 34 44.75 30.94 59.31
C MET A 34 44.83 32.08 58.28
N GLY A 35 44.44 31.78 57.04
CA GLY A 35 44.14 32.76 56.00
C GLY A 35 42.63 32.90 55.89
N ASP A 36 42.17 34.15 55.93
CA ASP A 36 40.79 34.60 56.07
C ASP A 36 39.70 33.71 55.44
N MET A 37 38.68 33.39 56.25
CA MET A 37 37.42 32.77 55.84
C MET A 37 36.57 33.60 54.86
N PHE A 38 37.09 34.73 54.34
CA PHE A 38 36.36 35.69 53.49
C PHE A 38 37.16 36.21 52.27
N ALA A 39 38.23 35.56 51.83
CA ALA A 39 38.93 35.96 50.60
C ALA A 39 38.20 35.45 49.35
N GLU A 40 37.23 36.23 48.85
CA GLU A 40 36.42 35.92 47.64
C GLU A 40 37.17 36.05 46.29
N ASN A 41 38.49 36.28 46.25
CA ASN A 41 39.22 36.46 44.99
C ASN A 41 40.69 36.00 45.03
N THR A 42 40.93 34.73 45.38
CA THR A 42 42.24 34.11 45.17
C THR A 42 42.32 33.61 43.72
N ALA A 43 43.24 34.16 42.91
CA ALA A 43 43.47 33.71 41.55
C ALA A 43 43.70 32.20 41.49
N LEU A 44 43.05 31.50 40.56
CA LEU A 44 43.23 30.06 40.39
C LEU A 44 44.69 29.77 40.03
N THR A 45 45.40 29.04 40.88
CA THR A 45 46.82 28.73 40.67
C THR A 45 46.99 27.53 39.74
N GLN A 46 48.07 27.56 38.94
CA GLN A 46 48.50 26.48 38.04
C GLN A 46 47.45 25.99 37.03
N THR A 47 46.66 26.91 36.49
CA THR A 47 45.79 26.64 35.33
C THR A 47 46.58 26.26 34.06
N ASP A 48 47.90 26.45 34.06
CA ASP A 48 48.79 26.06 32.97
C ASP A 48 49.37 24.65 33.16
N SER A 49 49.06 23.95 34.26
CA SER A 49 49.57 22.59 34.48
C SER A 49 48.96 21.60 33.48
N ALA A 50 49.71 20.54 33.16
CA ALA A 50 49.27 19.50 32.24
C ALA A 50 47.99 18.81 32.73
N GLU A 51 47.91 18.56 34.04
CA GLU A 51 46.78 17.92 34.71
C GLU A 51 45.54 18.80 34.72
N TYR A 52 45.68 20.11 34.94
CA TYR A 52 44.55 21.03 34.84
C TYR A 52 44.01 21.09 33.41
N GLN A 53 44.90 21.19 32.42
CA GLN A 53 44.50 21.22 31.02
C GLN A 53 43.83 19.90 30.58
N LEU A 54 44.36 18.76 31.03
CA LEU A 54 43.76 17.44 30.83
C LEU A 54 42.37 17.33 31.49
N LEU A 55 42.24 17.81 32.73
CA LEU A 55 40.97 17.88 33.46
C LEU A 55 39.95 18.72 32.70
N MET A 56 40.31 19.94 32.30
CA MET A 56 39.41 20.85 31.60
C MET A 56 38.94 20.29 30.25
N ARG A 57 39.86 19.72 29.46
CA ARG A 57 39.51 19.02 28.20
C ARG A 57 38.58 17.84 28.47
N THR A 58 38.87 17.04 29.49
CA THR A 58 38.04 15.89 29.88
C THR A 58 36.64 16.36 30.28
N LEU A 59 36.52 17.27 31.24
CA LEU A 59 35.22 17.78 31.71
C LEU A 59 34.40 18.42 30.58
N LYS A 60 35.04 19.12 29.64
CA LYS A 60 34.37 19.67 28.45
C LYS A 60 33.74 18.57 27.58
N ARG A 61 34.40 17.42 27.40
CA ARG A 61 33.84 16.28 26.65
C ARG A 61 32.68 15.60 27.37
N PHE A 62 32.59 15.75 28.69
CA PHE A 62 31.58 15.14 29.55
C PHE A 62 30.39 16.06 29.86
N VAL A 63 30.31 17.26 29.24
CA VAL A 63 29.19 18.19 29.44
C VAL A 63 27.83 17.53 29.19
N ASN A 64 27.71 16.78 28.09
CA ASN A 64 26.48 16.07 27.69
C ASN A 64 26.60 14.55 27.86
N ALA A 65 27.34 14.07 28.87
CA ALA A 65 27.71 12.66 28.99
C ALA A 65 26.52 11.70 29.15
N LYS A 66 25.42 12.12 29.79
CA LYS A 66 24.22 11.27 29.89
C LYS A 66 23.47 11.15 28.57
N THR A 67 23.53 12.18 27.72
CA THR A 67 22.95 12.16 26.36
C THR A 67 23.79 11.30 25.42
N LEU A 68 25.11 11.49 25.42
CA LEU A 68 26.01 10.86 24.46
C LEU A 68 26.41 9.44 24.85
N GLY A 69 26.42 9.13 26.14
CA GLY A 69 26.89 7.85 26.62
C GLY A 69 28.34 7.57 26.20
N SER A 70 28.67 6.30 25.95
CA SER A 70 30.01 5.89 25.54
C SER A 70 30.38 6.29 24.10
N LEU A 71 29.51 7.00 23.38
CA LEU A 71 29.90 7.61 22.11
C LEU A 71 30.94 8.73 22.29
N ILE A 72 31.11 9.26 23.50
CA ILE A 72 32.18 10.21 23.82
C ILE A 72 33.52 9.64 23.34
N GLN A 73 34.25 10.46 22.57
CA GLN A 73 35.56 10.11 22.02
C GLN A 73 36.67 10.72 22.89
N ILE A 74 37.48 9.85 23.49
CA ILE A 74 38.71 10.20 24.21
C ILE A 74 39.90 9.69 23.40
N PRO A 75 40.88 10.54 23.05
CA PRO A 75 42.08 10.13 22.33
C PRO A 75 42.87 9.08 23.11
N GLN A 76 43.48 8.11 22.42
CA GLN A 76 44.30 7.08 23.06
C GLN A 76 45.57 7.66 23.67
N GLU A 77 46.08 8.72 23.04
CA GLU A 77 47.29 9.43 23.42
C GLU A 77 47.20 9.97 24.86
N GLU A 78 45.97 10.23 25.34
CA GLU A 78 45.69 10.70 26.70
C GLU A 78 45.61 9.55 27.73
N GLU A 79 45.62 8.27 27.32
CA GLU A 79 45.40 7.12 28.22
C GLU A 79 46.40 7.06 29.38
N ALA A 80 47.69 7.20 29.08
CA ALA A 80 48.76 7.12 30.08
C ALA A 80 48.67 8.27 31.08
N GLU A 81 48.43 9.49 30.59
CA GLU A 81 48.27 10.69 31.44
C GLU A 81 47.04 10.57 32.32
N LEU A 82 45.91 10.13 31.76
CA LEU A 82 44.66 9.88 32.51
C LEU A 82 44.86 8.81 33.58
N LYS A 83 45.65 7.76 33.30
CA LYS A 83 45.95 6.71 34.28
C LYS A 83 46.77 7.24 35.45
N VAL A 84 47.85 7.96 35.16
CA VAL A 84 48.70 8.58 36.20
C VAL A 84 47.88 9.55 37.05
N PHE A 85 47.05 10.38 36.41
CA PHE A 85 46.21 11.32 37.12
C PHE A 85 45.17 10.61 38.00
N LEU A 86 44.53 9.56 37.49
CA LEU A 86 43.57 8.74 38.25
C LEU A 86 44.21 8.09 39.48
N ASP A 87 45.42 7.54 39.35
CA ASP A 87 46.13 6.91 40.47
C ASP A 87 46.50 7.93 41.55
N ALA A 88 46.88 9.15 41.14
CA ALA A 88 47.11 10.25 42.06
C ALA A 88 45.82 10.67 42.79
N LEU A 89 44.68 10.73 42.09
CA LEU A 89 43.39 11.03 42.72
C LEU A 89 42.96 9.95 43.72
N TYR A 90 43.14 8.66 43.41
CA TYR A 90 42.85 7.58 44.36
C TYR A 90 43.73 7.66 45.61
N ARG A 91 45.01 8.01 45.44
CA ARG A 91 45.91 8.24 46.58
C ARG A 91 45.42 9.39 47.44
N LEU A 92 45.03 10.52 46.84
CA LEU A 92 44.48 11.67 47.57
C LEU A 92 43.15 11.36 48.26
N GLU A 93 42.29 10.53 47.67
CA GLU A 93 41.04 10.07 48.30
C GLU A 93 41.29 9.25 49.58
N GLN A 94 42.42 8.53 49.66
CA GLN A 94 42.78 7.71 50.83
C GLN A 94 43.63 8.45 51.86
N GLU A 95 44.68 9.13 51.39
CA GLU A 95 45.75 9.70 52.22
C GLU A 95 45.64 11.22 52.39
N GLY A 96 44.86 11.92 51.56
CA GLY A 96 44.75 13.38 51.57
C GLY A 96 44.01 13.93 52.80
N ASP A 97 44.08 15.26 52.97
CA ASP A 97 43.28 15.97 53.97
C ASP A 97 41.78 15.97 53.63
N PHE A 98 40.94 16.52 54.51
CA PHE A 98 39.48 16.52 54.32
C PHE A 98 39.04 17.20 53.02
N GLN A 99 39.70 18.29 52.61
CA GLN A 99 39.37 19.02 51.37
C GLN A 99 39.86 18.27 50.13
N GLN A 100 41.08 17.73 50.18
CA GLN A 100 41.65 16.92 49.11
C GLN A 100 40.84 15.66 48.84
N LYS A 101 40.38 14.98 49.90
CA LYS A 101 39.52 13.80 49.80
C LYS A 101 38.21 14.10 49.10
N ALA A 102 37.55 15.19 49.48
CA ALA A 102 36.29 15.61 48.87
C ALA A 102 36.47 15.97 47.38
N ALA A 103 37.52 16.73 47.05
CA ALA A 103 37.82 17.11 45.68
C ALA A 103 38.22 15.92 44.80
N ALA A 104 39.10 15.05 45.29
CA ALA A 104 39.53 13.85 44.57
C ALA A 104 38.32 12.94 44.28
N LYS A 105 37.48 12.70 45.29
CA LYS A 105 36.24 11.91 45.13
C LYS A 105 35.29 12.48 44.09
N ALA A 106 35.22 13.81 43.95
CA ALA A 106 34.40 14.47 42.93
C ALA A 106 34.96 14.28 41.51
N PHE A 107 36.29 14.30 41.32
CA PHE A 107 36.91 14.16 39.99
C PHE A 107 37.11 12.72 39.54
N ILE A 108 37.30 11.77 40.46
CA ILE A 108 37.53 10.35 40.15
C ILE A 108 36.56 9.79 39.10
N PRO A 109 35.22 9.98 39.21
CA PRO A 109 34.29 9.43 38.22
C PRO A 109 34.59 9.86 36.79
N PHE A 110 34.94 11.12 36.56
CA PHE A 110 35.17 11.68 35.23
C PHE A 110 36.49 11.21 34.64
N ILE A 111 37.57 11.23 35.44
CA ILE A 111 38.89 10.78 34.99
C ILE A 111 38.90 9.26 34.78
N GLN A 112 38.23 8.49 35.66
CA GLN A 112 38.07 7.05 35.50
C GLN A 112 37.31 6.71 34.23
N GLN A 113 36.18 7.38 33.97
CA GLN A 113 35.40 7.18 32.75
C GLN A 113 36.20 7.53 31.50
N ALA A 114 36.94 8.65 31.53
CA ALA A 114 37.79 9.07 30.42
C ALA A 114 38.92 8.06 30.17
N TRP A 115 39.60 7.58 31.21
CA TRP A 115 40.64 6.55 31.10
C TRP A 115 40.11 5.25 30.51
N ILE A 116 38.92 4.79 30.91
CA ILE A 116 38.27 3.61 30.32
C ILE A 116 38.00 3.84 28.82
N LEU A 117 37.48 5.01 28.44
CA LEU A 117 37.19 5.34 27.04
C LEU A 117 38.43 5.58 26.17
N ALA A 118 39.58 5.89 26.79
CA ALA A 118 40.87 6.10 26.12
C ALA A 118 41.61 4.78 25.79
N GLN A 119 41.35 3.72 26.56
CA GLN A 119 41.98 2.41 26.37
C GLN A 119 41.67 1.78 25.01
N ARG A 120 42.51 0.81 24.61
CA ARG A 120 42.27 -0.06 23.45
C ARG A 120 42.18 -1.53 23.85
N TYR A 121 41.17 -2.20 23.32
CA TYR A 121 40.77 -3.54 23.70
C TYR A 121 41.04 -4.56 22.59
N ASP A 122 41.23 -5.82 22.99
CA ASP A 122 41.33 -6.96 22.06
C ASP A 122 39.95 -7.38 21.55
N ALA A 123 38.89 -7.12 22.32
CA ALA A 123 37.51 -7.35 21.93
C ALA A 123 36.58 -6.27 22.53
N VAL A 124 35.62 -5.83 21.71
CA VAL A 124 34.51 -4.95 22.11
C VAL A 124 33.23 -5.72 21.80
N VAL A 125 32.41 -5.94 22.82
CA VAL A 125 31.15 -6.70 22.69
C VAL A 125 30.00 -5.85 23.23
N ALA A 126 28.95 -5.63 22.44
CA ALA A 126 27.76 -4.93 22.94
C ALA A 126 26.45 -5.32 22.24
N ASN A 127 25.34 -5.04 22.94
CA ASN A 127 24.01 -4.90 22.36
C ASN A 127 23.64 -3.41 22.45
N PRO A 128 24.06 -2.58 21.48
CA PRO A 128 23.84 -1.14 21.53
C PRO A 128 22.35 -0.76 21.49
N PRO A 129 21.99 0.42 21.99
CA PRO A 129 20.61 0.92 21.95
C PRO A 129 20.13 1.14 20.51
N TYR A 130 18.85 0.83 20.27
CA TYR A 130 18.19 0.98 18.97
C TYR A 130 17.35 2.27 18.97
N MET A 131 17.76 3.26 18.18
CA MET A 131 17.09 4.55 18.13
C MET A 131 17.36 5.24 16.80
N GLY A 132 16.37 5.20 15.91
CA GLY A 132 16.41 5.93 14.65
C GLY A 132 16.43 7.44 14.87
N SER A 133 16.93 8.18 13.87
CA SER A 133 17.12 9.64 13.92
C SER A 133 15.91 10.44 14.42
N LYS A 134 14.67 10.00 14.18
CA LYS A 134 13.46 10.67 14.69
C LYS A 134 13.39 10.70 16.23
N GLY A 135 13.92 9.69 16.91
CA GLY A 135 13.93 9.59 18.37
C GLY A 135 15.07 10.37 19.05
N MET A 136 16.07 10.83 18.29
CA MET A 136 17.21 11.57 18.83
C MET A 136 16.81 13.02 19.16
N ASN A 137 17.28 13.53 20.31
CA ASN A 137 17.16 14.95 20.67
C ASN A 137 18.10 15.83 19.80
N GLY A 138 17.99 17.15 19.92
CA GLY A 138 18.76 18.10 19.10
C GLY A 138 20.28 17.91 19.22
N GLU A 139 20.78 17.79 20.45
CA GLU A 139 22.21 17.61 20.73
C GLU A 139 22.78 16.32 20.15
N LEU A 140 22.08 15.19 20.35
CA LEU A 140 22.50 13.90 19.81
C LEU A 140 22.47 13.89 18.27
N LYS A 141 21.46 14.53 17.65
CA LYS A 141 21.40 14.68 16.19
C LYS A 141 22.58 15.45 15.64
N GLU A 142 22.93 16.56 16.28
CA GLU A 142 24.08 17.38 15.87
C GLU A 142 25.39 16.62 16.06
N PHE A 143 25.56 15.99 17.22
CA PHE A 143 26.73 15.15 17.50
C PHE A 143 26.87 14.00 16.48
N ALA A 144 25.78 13.29 16.18
CA ALA A 144 25.76 12.22 15.20
C ALA A 144 26.11 12.71 13.79
N LYS A 145 25.56 13.85 13.37
CA LYS A 145 25.86 14.46 12.07
C LYS A 145 27.35 14.80 11.92
N ASN A 146 27.98 15.30 12.98
CA ASN A 146 29.36 15.80 12.95
C ASN A 146 30.39 14.67 13.11
N ASN A 147 30.11 13.66 13.94
CA ASN A 147 31.09 12.63 14.31
C ASN A 147 30.85 11.27 13.64
N PHE A 148 29.62 11.00 13.18
CA PHE A 148 29.20 9.72 12.61
C PHE A 148 28.36 9.91 11.34
N PRO A 149 28.83 10.66 10.33
CA PRO A 149 28.01 11.07 9.19
C PRO A 149 27.42 9.91 8.38
N ASP A 150 28.09 8.75 8.36
CA ASP A 150 27.73 7.55 7.60
C ASP A 150 26.81 6.58 8.38
N SER A 151 26.70 6.74 9.70
CA SER A 151 25.88 5.90 10.59
C SER A 151 24.83 6.66 11.41
N LYS A 152 24.79 8.00 11.35
CA LYS A 152 23.86 8.90 12.08
C LYS A 152 22.36 8.57 12.00
N SER A 153 21.98 7.70 11.07
CA SER A 153 20.59 7.32 10.84
C SER A 153 20.02 6.48 12.00
N ASP A 154 20.88 5.75 12.74
CA ASP A 154 20.50 5.01 13.93
C ASP A 154 21.66 4.87 14.93
N LEU A 155 21.34 4.90 16.22
CA LEU A 155 22.30 4.83 17.31
C LEU A 155 23.11 3.53 17.32
N PHE A 156 22.49 2.38 17.01
CA PHE A 156 23.24 1.10 16.96
C PHE A 156 24.35 1.14 15.92
N ALA A 157 24.12 1.83 14.80
CA ALA A 157 25.08 1.91 13.69
C ALA A 157 26.28 2.78 14.08
N MET A 158 26.02 3.87 14.82
CA MET A 158 27.09 4.70 15.39
C MET A 158 27.97 3.87 16.34
N PHE A 159 27.38 2.95 17.10
CA PHE A 159 28.12 2.05 17.98
C PHE A 159 28.95 1.00 17.23
N ILE A 160 28.51 0.53 16.06
CA ILE A 160 29.35 -0.31 15.18
C ILE A 160 30.64 0.46 14.83
N GLU A 161 30.51 1.69 14.32
CA GLU A 161 31.69 2.53 13.98
C GLU A 161 32.54 2.84 15.21
N ARG A 162 31.92 3.24 16.32
CA ARG A 162 32.61 3.53 17.57
C ARG A 162 33.38 2.32 18.10
N GLY A 163 32.83 1.12 17.94
CA GLY A 163 33.44 -0.14 18.32
C GLY A 163 34.84 -0.33 17.73
N PHE A 164 35.03 0.01 16.45
CA PHE A 164 36.35 -0.09 15.80
C PHE A 164 37.38 0.87 16.39
N LEU A 165 36.96 2.06 16.82
CA LEU A 165 37.84 3.07 17.42
C LEU A 165 38.37 2.67 18.81
N TRP A 166 37.77 1.67 19.45
CA TRP A 166 38.25 1.12 20.72
C TRP A 166 39.15 -0.10 20.56
N LEU A 167 39.34 -0.61 19.35
CA LEU A 167 40.08 -1.85 19.15
C LEU A 167 41.55 -1.60 18.88
N LYS A 168 42.38 -2.52 19.38
CA LYS A 168 43.73 -2.72 18.85
C LYS A 168 43.65 -3.22 17.41
N ASN A 169 44.77 -3.17 16.68
CA ASN A 169 44.85 -3.78 15.36
C ASN A 169 44.49 -5.28 15.44
N ALA A 170 43.67 -5.75 14.49
CA ALA A 170 43.15 -7.11 14.43
C ALA A 170 42.27 -7.57 15.62
N GLY A 171 41.86 -6.67 16.53
CA GLY A 171 40.88 -6.95 17.57
C GLY A 171 39.46 -7.20 17.02
N PHE A 172 38.54 -7.65 17.87
CA PHE A 172 37.19 -8.08 17.46
C PHE A 172 36.09 -7.12 17.92
N ASN A 173 35.26 -6.66 16.97
CA ASN A 173 34.04 -5.91 17.24
C ASN A 173 32.85 -6.86 17.12
N SER A 174 32.13 -7.14 18.20
CA SER A 174 30.98 -8.05 18.21
C SER A 174 29.73 -7.31 18.68
N MET A 175 28.75 -7.16 17.79
CA MET A 175 27.57 -6.36 18.06
C MET A 175 26.29 -7.10 17.70
N VAL A 176 25.28 -7.03 18.58
CA VAL A 176 23.89 -7.40 18.26
C VAL A 176 23.15 -6.15 17.81
N THR A 177 22.67 -6.12 16.56
CA THR A 177 22.10 -4.92 15.93
C THR A 177 20.89 -5.21 15.07
N MET A 178 20.15 -4.17 14.66
CA MET A 178 19.07 -4.32 13.69
C MET A 178 19.61 -4.67 12.30
N GLN A 179 18.95 -5.55 11.55
CA GLN A 179 19.39 -5.96 10.20
C GLN A 179 19.37 -4.82 9.16
N SER A 180 18.74 -3.69 9.47
CA SER A 180 18.53 -2.58 8.54
C SER A 180 19.84 -2.04 7.94
N TRP A 181 20.95 -2.08 8.69
CA TRP A 181 22.26 -1.65 8.19
C TRP A 181 22.79 -2.51 7.05
N MET A 182 22.32 -3.75 6.91
CA MET A 182 22.74 -4.66 5.83
C MET A 182 22.18 -4.22 4.47
N PHE A 183 21.10 -3.43 4.41
CA PHE A 183 20.36 -3.18 3.17
C PHE A 183 20.05 -1.71 2.90
N LEU A 184 19.65 -0.92 3.90
CA LEU A 184 19.12 0.42 3.66
C LEU A 184 20.19 1.37 3.09
N SER A 185 19.78 2.24 2.17
CA SER A 185 20.66 3.23 1.53
C SER A 185 21.28 4.21 2.53
N SER A 186 20.59 4.47 3.64
CA SER A 186 21.07 5.33 4.73
C SER A 186 22.36 4.83 5.42
N PHE A 187 22.74 3.57 5.17
CA PHE A 187 23.95 2.93 5.70
C PHE A 187 24.93 2.48 4.59
N GLU A 188 24.70 2.91 3.34
CA GLU A 188 25.52 2.49 2.19
C GLU A 188 26.99 2.88 2.35
N ASN A 189 27.28 4.12 2.77
CA ASN A 189 28.65 4.57 3.03
C ASN A 189 29.29 3.80 4.19
N MET A 190 28.55 3.53 5.27
CA MET A 190 29.04 2.74 6.40
C MET A 190 29.42 1.33 5.94
N ARG A 191 28.57 0.66 5.14
CA ARG A 191 28.90 -0.66 4.56
C ARG A 191 30.14 -0.59 3.67
N LYS A 192 30.25 0.43 2.82
CA LYS A 192 31.44 0.64 1.96
C LYS A 192 32.71 0.79 2.80
N ASN A 193 32.65 1.57 3.89
CA ASN A 193 33.75 1.73 4.84
C ASN A 193 34.12 0.40 5.49
N ILE A 194 33.13 -0.33 6.03
CA ILE A 194 33.34 -1.63 6.67
C ILE A 194 34.01 -2.63 5.72
N LEU A 195 33.50 -2.78 4.50
CA LEU A 195 34.03 -3.72 3.51
C LEU A 195 35.40 -3.32 2.94
N THR A 196 35.85 -2.09 3.18
CA THR A 196 37.14 -1.58 2.70
C THR A 196 38.22 -1.66 3.78
N ASN A 197 37.85 -1.52 5.05
CA ASN A 197 38.82 -1.39 6.14
C ASN A 197 38.81 -2.56 7.14
N TYR A 198 37.72 -3.35 7.18
CA TYR A 198 37.52 -4.41 8.17
C TYR A 198 37.10 -5.73 7.50
N THR A 199 37.11 -6.81 8.29
CA THR A 199 36.69 -8.15 7.84
C THR A 199 35.47 -8.59 8.62
N ILE A 200 34.42 -9.05 7.94
CA ILE A 200 33.30 -9.74 8.59
C ILE A 200 33.70 -11.20 8.78
N GLU A 201 33.87 -11.62 10.03
CA GLU A 201 34.30 -12.97 10.40
C GLU A 201 33.13 -13.95 10.38
N THR A 202 32.08 -13.58 11.11
CA THR A 202 30.87 -14.38 11.23
C THR A 202 29.67 -13.52 11.50
N MET A 203 28.50 -13.99 11.06
CA MET A 203 27.22 -13.34 11.32
C MET A 203 26.13 -14.39 11.57
N VAL A 204 25.39 -14.19 12.64
CA VAL A 204 24.09 -14.83 12.84
C VAL A 204 23.03 -13.80 12.50
N HIS A 205 22.37 -13.98 11.37
CA HIS A 205 21.24 -13.17 10.91
C HIS A 205 19.95 -13.80 11.43
N MET A 206 19.03 -13.00 11.95
CA MET A 206 17.82 -13.47 12.63
C MET A 206 16.59 -12.75 12.08
N GLY A 207 15.61 -13.53 11.62
CA GLY A 207 14.36 -13.01 11.08
C GLY A 207 13.51 -12.27 12.13
N ASN A 208 12.45 -11.60 11.66
CA ASN A 208 11.49 -10.93 12.54
C ASN A 208 10.89 -11.94 13.54
N GLY A 209 10.79 -11.56 14.81
CA GLY A 209 10.20 -12.40 15.85
C GLY A 209 11.18 -13.35 16.56
N VAL A 210 12.35 -13.65 15.97
CA VAL A 210 13.33 -14.60 16.57
C VAL A 210 13.84 -14.11 17.93
N MET A 211 14.14 -12.81 18.06
CA MET A 211 14.46 -12.19 19.35
C MET A 211 13.23 -11.64 20.08
N LYS A 212 12.02 -12.11 19.73
CA LYS A 212 10.72 -11.66 20.27
C LYS A 212 10.46 -10.16 20.08
N ILE A 213 10.95 -9.61 18.96
CA ILE A 213 10.76 -8.22 18.56
C ILE A 213 10.29 -8.15 17.10
N ALA A 214 9.59 -7.07 16.74
CA ALA A 214 8.88 -6.94 15.46
C ALA A 214 9.77 -6.66 14.23
N PHE A 215 11.09 -6.81 14.36
CA PHE A 215 12.06 -6.55 13.30
C PHE A 215 13.24 -7.52 13.41
N GLY A 216 13.92 -7.79 12.30
CA GLY A 216 15.06 -8.69 12.25
C GLY A 216 16.33 -8.07 12.80
N THR A 217 17.22 -8.91 13.30
CA THR A 217 18.49 -8.54 13.94
C THR A 217 19.64 -9.37 13.38
N ASN A 218 20.86 -8.96 13.70
CA ASN A 218 22.03 -9.79 13.49
C ASN A 218 23.00 -9.66 14.67
N ALA A 219 23.71 -10.74 14.96
CA ALA A 219 24.92 -10.73 15.77
C ALA A 219 26.11 -10.85 14.82
N THR A 220 26.93 -9.82 14.71
CA THR A 220 28.04 -9.78 13.75
C THR A 220 29.36 -9.60 14.45
N VAL A 221 30.35 -10.41 14.07
CA VAL A 221 31.74 -10.29 14.51
C VAL A 221 32.56 -9.73 13.36
N PHE A 222 33.22 -8.61 13.60
CA PHE A 222 34.18 -7.98 12.71
C PHE A 222 35.59 -8.11 13.27
N ARG A 223 36.59 -8.23 12.40
CA ARG A 223 38.01 -8.06 12.74
C ARG A 223 38.49 -6.68 12.31
N ASN A 224 39.21 -5.98 13.19
CA ASN A 224 39.77 -4.65 12.96
C ASN A 224 41.01 -4.69 12.04
N THR A 225 40.85 -5.31 10.88
CA THR A 225 41.80 -5.37 9.77
C THR A 225 41.06 -5.89 8.55
N ASN A 226 41.49 -5.51 7.35
CA ASN A 226 40.92 -6.02 6.11
C ASN A 226 41.72 -7.24 5.61
N THR A 227 41.03 -8.37 5.45
CA THR A 227 41.54 -9.56 4.78
C THR A 227 40.62 -9.88 3.59
N PRO A 228 40.90 -9.35 2.38
CA PRO A 228 39.96 -9.38 1.25
C PRO A 228 39.54 -10.79 0.80
N SER A 229 40.43 -11.78 0.93
CA SER A 229 40.19 -13.18 0.57
C SER A 229 39.54 -14.00 1.68
N TYR A 230 39.27 -13.40 2.85
CA TYR A 230 38.63 -14.10 3.95
C TYR A 230 37.19 -14.47 3.58
N LYS A 231 36.82 -15.71 3.88
CA LYS A 231 35.47 -16.24 3.68
C LYS A 231 34.77 -16.23 5.02
N GLY A 232 34.01 -15.17 5.29
CA GLY A 232 33.18 -15.09 6.49
C GLY A 232 32.09 -16.16 6.48
N SER A 233 31.69 -16.63 7.66
CA SER A 233 30.64 -17.63 7.85
C SER A 233 29.33 -16.97 8.28
N PHE A 234 28.24 -17.26 7.58
CA PHE A 234 26.95 -16.61 7.79
C PHE A 234 25.89 -17.69 8.04
N SER A 235 25.08 -17.51 9.08
CA SER A 235 23.93 -18.36 9.41
C SER A 235 22.68 -17.49 9.51
N TYR A 236 21.52 -18.08 9.20
CA TYR A 236 20.22 -17.41 9.31
C TYR A 236 19.30 -18.24 10.19
N ALA A 237 18.59 -17.61 11.12
CA ALA A 237 17.59 -18.25 11.96
C ALA A 237 16.20 -17.62 11.74
N GLU A 238 15.17 -18.45 11.64
CA GLU A 238 13.75 -18.08 11.61
C GLU A 238 13.00 -18.59 12.85
N ASN A 239 11.72 -18.25 12.97
CA ASN A 239 10.90 -18.66 14.10
C ASN A 239 10.73 -20.19 14.19
N ASP A 240 10.79 -20.88 13.06
CA ASP A 240 10.69 -22.34 13.00
C ASP A 240 12.00 -23.04 13.41
N ASP A 241 13.11 -22.30 13.48
CA ASP A 241 14.42 -22.84 13.88
C ASP A 241 14.67 -22.76 15.40
N ILE A 242 13.73 -22.18 16.17
CA ILE A 242 13.86 -21.96 17.62
C ILE A 242 12.85 -22.77 18.42
N ASN A 243 13.29 -23.29 19.56
CA ASN A 243 12.40 -23.96 20.51
C ASN A 243 11.53 -22.95 21.29
N GLU A 244 10.57 -23.47 22.07
CA GLU A 244 9.66 -22.65 22.90
C GLU A 244 10.37 -21.70 23.89
N LYS A 245 11.61 -22.02 24.27
CA LYS A 245 12.43 -21.18 25.16
C LYS A 245 13.16 -20.06 24.41
N GLY A 246 13.11 -20.04 23.08
CA GLY A 246 13.75 -19.04 22.22
C GLY A 246 15.21 -19.36 21.90
N TYR A 247 15.65 -20.61 22.07
CA TYR A 247 16.98 -21.04 21.65
C TYR A 247 16.90 -21.80 20.32
N PRO A 248 17.88 -21.65 19.42
CA PRO A 248 17.99 -22.49 18.24
C PRO A 248 17.99 -23.98 18.61
N GLU A 249 17.29 -24.81 17.84
CA GLU A 249 17.33 -26.27 18.02
C GLU A 249 18.72 -26.84 17.72
N GLU A 250 19.42 -26.24 16.75
CA GLU A 250 20.80 -26.51 16.39
C GLU A 250 21.55 -25.19 16.13
N PHE A 251 22.83 -25.11 16.49
CA PHE A 251 23.66 -23.93 16.26
C PHE A 251 25.06 -24.29 15.71
N PRO A 252 25.48 -23.71 14.56
CA PRO A 252 24.73 -22.78 13.71
C PRO A 252 23.52 -23.45 13.04
N VAL A 253 22.47 -22.68 12.74
CA VAL A 253 21.27 -23.19 12.08
C VAL A 253 21.65 -23.74 10.70
N LYS A 254 21.26 -24.98 10.43
CA LYS A 254 21.56 -25.71 9.18
C LYS A 254 20.42 -25.58 8.18
N ASN A 255 20.33 -24.42 7.53
CA ASN A 255 19.43 -24.19 6.40
C ASN A 255 20.19 -23.73 5.16
N GLU A 256 19.46 -23.45 4.08
CA GLU A 256 20.01 -23.00 2.80
C GLU A 256 20.79 -21.67 2.86
N ARG A 257 20.69 -20.93 3.98
CA ARG A 257 21.41 -19.68 4.23
C ARG A 257 22.63 -19.85 5.13
N LEU A 258 22.98 -21.07 5.54
CA LEU A 258 24.31 -21.35 6.08
C LEU A 258 25.34 -21.30 4.94
N LYS A 259 26.03 -20.18 4.79
CA LYS A 259 26.90 -19.89 3.64
C LYS A 259 28.19 -19.19 4.04
N ASN A 260 29.18 -19.31 3.16
CA ASN A 260 30.41 -18.54 3.24
C ASN A 260 30.45 -17.50 2.12
N ALA A 261 30.86 -16.27 2.44
CA ALA A 261 30.95 -15.18 1.47
C ALA A 261 32.17 -14.29 1.74
N THR A 262 32.68 -13.63 0.69
CA THR A 262 33.80 -12.69 0.80
C THR A 262 33.34 -11.24 0.74
N ALA A 263 34.15 -10.31 1.24
CA ALA A 263 33.89 -8.88 1.08
C ALA A 263 33.79 -8.47 -0.41
N SER A 264 34.51 -9.16 -1.30
CA SER A 264 34.46 -8.92 -2.74
C SER A 264 33.11 -9.26 -3.37
N ASP A 265 32.37 -10.20 -2.78
CA ASP A 265 31.05 -10.59 -3.27
C ASP A 265 30.03 -9.48 -3.01
N PHE A 266 29.98 -8.94 -1.79
CA PHE A 266 29.09 -7.82 -1.45
C PHE A 266 29.37 -6.57 -2.30
N LYS A 267 30.64 -6.33 -2.66
CA LYS A 267 31.05 -5.19 -3.51
C LYS A 267 30.53 -5.27 -4.95
N LYS A 268 30.12 -6.45 -5.43
CA LYS A 268 29.54 -6.60 -6.78
C LYS A 268 28.10 -6.09 -6.85
N ILE A 269 27.40 -5.98 -5.72
CA ILE A 269 26.00 -5.56 -5.68
C ILE A 269 25.94 -4.04 -5.44
N PRO A 270 25.22 -3.27 -6.28
CA PRO A 270 25.09 -1.83 -6.11
C PRO A 270 24.50 -1.43 -4.75
N GLY A 271 25.22 -0.59 -4.02
CA GLY A 271 24.88 -0.19 -2.65
C GLY A 271 25.43 -1.12 -1.56
N TYR A 272 26.28 -2.07 -1.93
CA TYR A 272 27.06 -2.91 -1.02
C TYR A 272 26.22 -3.68 0.02
N PRO A 273 25.02 -4.22 -0.28
CA PRO A 273 24.26 -4.96 0.71
C PRO A 273 24.99 -6.22 1.18
N ILE A 274 24.80 -6.62 2.44
CA ILE A 274 25.39 -7.84 3.00
C ILE A 274 24.49 -9.05 2.67
N ALA A 275 24.32 -9.31 1.37
CA ALA A 275 23.44 -10.35 0.84
C ALA A 275 24.19 -11.67 0.62
N TYR A 276 24.63 -12.30 1.71
CA TYR A 276 25.53 -13.48 1.69
C TYR A 276 24.91 -14.76 1.13
N TRP A 277 23.57 -14.82 1.03
CA TRP A 277 22.84 -15.98 0.51
C TRP A 277 22.74 -16.00 -1.02
N VAL A 278 23.11 -14.91 -1.69
CA VAL A 278 22.89 -14.73 -3.12
C VAL A 278 23.71 -15.74 -3.92
N ASN A 279 23.05 -16.43 -4.86
CA ASN A 279 23.72 -17.38 -5.73
C ASN A 279 24.80 -16.70 -6.59
N PRO A 280 26.00 -17.30 -6.78
CA PRO A 280 27.06 -16.72 -7.60
C PRO A 280 26.64 -16.34 -9.03
N LYS A 281 25.71 -17.08 -9.65
CA LYS A 281 25.17 -16.74 -10.98
C LYS A 281 24.34 -15.44 -10.95
N ILE A 282 23.52 -15.25 -9.93
CA ILE A 282 22.77 -14.00 -9.72
C ILE A 282 23.75 -12.85 -9.46
N LEU A 283 24.78 -13.11 -8.66
CA LEU A 283 25.82 -12.13 -8.36
C LEU A 283 26.57 -11.66 -9.63
N SER A 284 26.87 -12.58 -10.55
CA SER A 284 27.51 -12.20 -11.83
C SER A 284 26.63 -11.32 -12.72
N CYS A 285 25.30 -11.35 -12.54
CA CYS A 285 24.40 -10.50 -13.32
C CYS A 285 24.65 -9.02 -13.04
N PHE A 286 25.00 -8.65 -11.81
CA PHE A 286 25.33 -7.25 -11.46
C PHE A 286 26.61 -6.74 -12.11
N THR A 287 27.56 -7.65 -12.40
CA THR A 287 28.81 -7.30 -13.08
C THR A 287 28.70 -7.29 -14.60
N LEU A 288 27.81 -8.12 -15.16
CA LEU A 288 27.64 -8.28 -16.60
C LEU A 288 26.60 -7.33 -17.18
N GLY A 289 25.54 -7.04 -16.43
CA GLY A 289 24.44 -6.20 -16.89
C GLY A 289 24.62 -4.73 -16.55
N THR A 290 23.87 -3.89 -17.25
CA THR A 290 23.81 -2.45 -17.00
C THR A 290 22.55 -2.11 -16.20
N PRO A 291 22.59 -1.31 -15.12
CA PRO A 291 21.40 -0.97 -14.34
C PRO A 291 20.24 -0.45 -15.20
N VAL A 292 19.01 -0.89 -14.93
CA VAL A 292 17.82 -0.53 -15.72
C VAL A 292 17.62 0.98 -15.81
N GLN A 293 17.98 1.73 -14.74
CA GLN A 293 17.92 3.19 -14.73
C GLN A 293 18.71 3.91 -15.83
N VAL A 294 19.64 3.21 -16.51
CA VAL A 294 20.36 3.73 -17.68
C VAL A 294 19.46 3.73 -18.93
N TYR A 295 18.56 2.76 -19.06
CA TYR A 295 17.66 2.60 -20.21
C TYR A 295 16.25 3.12 -19.93
N SER A 296 15.75 2.89 -18.72
CA SER A 296 14.41 3.21 -18.27
C SER A 296 14.50 3.69 -16.83
N VAL A 297 14.09 4.92 -16.57
CA VAL A 297 14.35 5.68 -15.35
C VAL A 297 13.18 5.61 -14.38
N PRO A 298 13.30 4.93 -13.23
CA PRO A 298 12.26 4.88 -12.20
C PRO A 298 12.11 6.22 -11.47
N ARG A 299 10.86 6.66 -11.27
CA ARG A 299 10.50 7.92 -10.60
C ARG A 299 9.23 7.78 -9.78
N GLN A 300 9.22 8.43 -8.63
CA GLN A 300 8.02 8.62 -7.81
C GLN A 300 7.27 9.88 -8.24
N GLY A 301 5.96 9.87 -8.06
CA GLY A 301 5.08 10.98 -8.38
C GLY A 301 4.91 12.02 -7.28
N PHE A 302 3.80 12.76 -7.35
CA PHE A 302 3.39 13.65 -6.26
C PHE A 302 2.86 12.87 -5.06
N ALA A 303 2.84 13.51 -3.88
CA ALA A 303 2.02 13.13 -2.75
C ALA A 303 0.87 14.12 -2.62
N THR A 304 -0.37 13.63 -2.55
CA THR A 304 -1.57 14.49 -2.55
C THR A 304 -1.74 15.32 -1.28
N GLY A 305 -1.23 14.87 -0.14
CA GLY A 305 -1.54 15.46 1.18
C GLY A 305 -2.98 15.17 1.66
N ASN A 306 -3.94 15.11 0.74
CA ASN A 306 -5.33 14.72 1.01
C ASN A 306 -5.93 13.93 -0.17
N ASN A 307 -6.06 12.62 -0.01
CA ASN A 307 -6.61 11.74 -1.06
C ASN A 307 -8.10 11.97 -1.32
N ASP A 308 -8.90 12.22 -0.28
CA ASP A 308 -10.35 12.44 -0.45
C ASP A 308 -10.65 13.80 -1.10
N LEU A 309 -9.71 14.74 -1.14
CA LEU A 309 -9.84 15.99 -1.90
C LEU A 309 -9.44 15.81 -3.37
N PHE A 310 -8.27 15.24 -3.63
CA PHE A 310 -7.65 15.28 -4.95
C PHE A 310 -7.88 14.05 -5.84
N LEU A 311 -8.36 12.94 -5.29
CA LEU A 311 -8.53 11.69 -6.06
C LEU A 311 -9.99 11.24 -6.09
N ARG A 312 -10.41 10.72 -7.24
CA ARG A 312 -11.73 10.10 -7.45
C ARG A 312 -11.58 8.79 -8.20
N ARG A 313 -12.57 7.90 -8.10
CA ARG A 313 -12.82 6.92 -9.16
C ARG A 313 -13.39 7.67 -10.35
N TRP A 314 -13.01 7.26 -11.56
CA TRP A 314 -13.48 7.91 -12.79
C TRP A 314 -15.01 7.90 -12.91
N SER A 315 -15.68 6.89 -12.33
CA SER A 315 -17.13 6.75 -12.36
C SER A 315 -17.89 7.77 -11.48
N GLU A 316 -17.19 8.45 -10.57
CA GLU A 316 -17.77 9.46 -9.66
C GLU A 316 -17.95 10.82 -10.33
N ILE A 317 -17.15 11.14 -11.34
CA ILE A 317 -17.02 12.47 -11.91
C ILE A 317 -17.78 12.61 -13.23
N SER A 318 -18.17 13.83 -13.58
CA SER A 318 -18.74 14.08 -14.91
C SER A 318 -17.73 13.79 -16.01
N LEU A 319 -18.14 13.04 -17.03
CA LEU A 319 -17.32 12.73 -18.20
C LEU A 319 -16.85 13.98 -18.94
N THR A 320 -17.65 15.05 -18.93
CA THR A 320 -17.32 16.34 -19.54
C THR A 320 -16.09 17.02 -18.93
N LYS A 321 -15.75 16.68 -17.68
CA LYS A 321 -14.58 17.19 -16.97
C LYS A 321 -13.40 16.21 -16.97
N PHE A 322 -13.54 15.04 -17.60
CA PHE A 322 -12.52 13.99 -17.65
C PHE A 322 -11.65 14.10 -18.91
N SER A 323 -10.32 14.04 -18.76
CA SER A 323 -9.39 14.05 -19.89
C SER A 323 -9.28 12.66 -20.53
N GLN A 324 -10.26 12.28 -21.34
CA GLN A 324 -10.32 10.93 -21.93
C GLN A 324 -9.57 10.80 -23.27
N PHE A 325 -9.13 11.91 -23.87
CA PHE A 325 -8.60 11.93 -25.23
C PHE A 325 -7.08 12.09 -25.26
N ASN A 326 -6.40 11.18 -25.97
CA ASN A 326 -4.95 11.09 -26.21
C ASN A 326 -4.32 12.30 -26.93
N SER A 327 -4.87 13.51 -26.84
CA SER A 327 -4.21 14.70 -27.35
C SER A 327 -3.64 15.50 -26.20
N TYR A 328 -2.32 15.59 -26.17
CA TYR A 328 -1.54 16.53 -25.37
C TYR A 328 -1.92 18.02 -25.62
N MET A 329 -2.85 18.29 -26.56
CA MET A 329 -2.97 19.55 -27.29
C MET A 329 -4.37 20.17 -27.39
N ASP A 330 -5.50 19.46 -27.30
CA ASP A 330 -6.76 20.10 -27.77
C ASP A 330 -7.75 20.63 -26.73
N ASP A 331 -7.57 20.44 -25.40
CA ASP A 331 -8.29 21.31 -24.45
C ASP A 331 -7.72 21.31 -23.02
N LYS A 332 -6.53 21.90 -22.84
CA LYS A 332 -6.00 22.17 -21.48
C LYS A 332 -6.90 23.08 -20.63
N ASN A 333 -7.95 23.67 -21.21
CA ASN A 333 -8.82 24.64 -20.56
C ASN A 333 -10.17 24.08 -20.08
N ALA A 334 -10.55 22.83 -20.43
CA ALA A 334 -11.87 22.28 -20.08
C ALA A 334 -11.83 21.09 -19.09
N SER A 335 -10.74 20.30 -19.05
CA SER A 335 -10.66 19.13 -18.17
C SER A 335 -10.11 19.45 -16.78
N LYS A 336 -10.78 18.93 -15.74
CA LYS A 336 -10.35 19.02 -14.32
C LYS A 336 -9.69 17.73 -13.85
N TRP A 337 -10.18 16.59 -14.33
CA TRP A 337 -9.80 15.27 -13.85
C TRP A 337 -8.97 14.50 -14.88
N PHE A 338 -7.83 13.99 -14.45
CA PHE A 338 -6.86 13.31 -15.30
C PHE A 338 -6.55 11.89 -14.79
N PRO A 339 -6.32 10.90 -15.66
CA PRO A 339 -5.93 9.54 -15.24
C PRO A 339 -4.73 9.55 -14.28
N CYS A 340 -4.77 8.73 -13.22
CA CYS A 340 -3.72 8.72 -12.20
C CYS A 340 -3.31 7.31 -11.80
N ASN A 341 -2.01 7.02 -11.93
CA ASN A 341 -1.39 5.82 -11.37
C ASN A 341 -1.21 5.95 -9.85
N LYS A 342 -1.81 5.04 -9.09
CA LYS A 342 -1.70 4.97 -7.63
C LYS A 342 -1.58 3.52 -7.13
N GLY A 343 -0.64 2.79 -7.71
CA GLY A 343 -0.45 1.37 -7.44
C GLY A 343 -1.73 0.58 -7.73
N GLY A 344 -2.00 -0.45 -6.95
CA GLY A 344 -3.21 -1.27 -7.08
C GLY A 344 -2.94 -2.73 -6.73
N ALA A 345 -3.96 -3.57 -6.99
CA ALA A 345 -3.87 -5.01 -6.83
C ALA A 345 -2.82 -5.61 -7.77
N TYR A 346 -2.31 -6.79 -7.42
CA TYR A 346 -1.37 -7.54 -8.25
C TYR A 346 -2.00 -7.82 -9.63
N ARG A 347 -1.37 -7.29 -10.68
CA ARG A 347 -1.82 -7.46 -12.07
C ARG A 347 -0.65 -7.21 -13.03
N LYS A 348 -0.61 -8.00 -14.10
CA LYS A 348 0.21 -7.82 -15.30
C LYS A 348 -0.74 -7.91 -16.50
N TRP A 349 -0.51 -7.31 -17.65
CA TRP A 349 0.54 -6.39 -18.11
C TRP A 349 -0.01 -4.98 -18.32
N PHE A 350 -1.30 -4.77 -18.03
CA PHE A 350 -2.05 -3.53 -18.17
C PHE A 350 -3.21 -3.52 -17.15
N GLY A 351 -3.75 -2.36 -16.77
CA GLY A 351 -4.93 -2.22 -15.92
C GLY A 351 -4.66 -1.55 -14.58
N ASN A 352 -5.61 -1.64 -13.64
CA ASN A 352 -5.73 -0.77 -12.45
C ASN A 352 -5.94 0.71 -12.82
N ASN A 353 -6.54 0.93 -13.98
CA ASN A 353 -6.85 2.24 -14.53
C ASN A 353 -8.25 2.63 -14.07
N ASP A 354 -8.39 2.92 -12.77
CA ASP A 354 -9.68 3.23 -12.15
C ASP A 354 -9.69 4.52 -11.32
N LEU A 355 -8.58 5.28 -11.31
CA LEU A 355 -8.41 6.52 -10.55
C LEU A 355 -8.11 7.71 -11.44
N VAL A 356 -8.64 8.86 -11.02
CA VAL A 356 -8.38 10.16 -11.61
C VAL A 356 -7.97 11.16 -10.53
N VAL A 357 -7.19 12.16 -10.91
CA VAL A 357 -6.69 13.22 -10.04
C VAL A 357 -7.12 14.58 -10.55
N ASN A 358 -7.48 15.47 -9.63
CA ASN A 358 -7.71 16.88 -9.95
C ASN A 358 -6.35 17.53 -10.29
N TRP A 359 -6.17 17.86 -11.58
CA TRP A 359 -5.01 18.58 -12.09
C TRP A 359 -5.44 19.83 -12.89
N ASP A 360 -6.61 20.37 -12.56
CA ASP A 360 -7.12 21.61 -13.16
C ASP A 360 -6.10 22.74 -13.05
N LYS A 361 -6.02 23.56 -14.10
CA LYS A 361 -5.09 24.71 -14.19
C LYS A 361 -3.66 24.32 -13.80
N ASN A 362 -3.19 23.18 -14.30
CA ASN A 362 -1.86 22.62 -14.01
C ASN A 362 -1.63 22.30 -12.52
N GLY A 363 -2.67 21.78 -11.85
CA GLY A 363 -2.62 21.37 -10.45
C GLY A 363 -2.52 22.53 -9.47
N ALA A 364 -3.05 23.71 -9.82
CA ALA A 364 -2.93 24.92 -9.01
C ALA A 364 -3.41 24.71 -7.56
N GLU A 365 -4.56 24.05 -7.39
CA GLU A 365 -5.13 23.73 -6.09
C GLU A 365 -4.20 22.83 -5.27
N MET A 366 -3.73 21.71 -5.86
CA MET A 366 -2.82 20.79 -5.18
C MET A 366 -1.47 21.43 -4.85
N LYS A 367 -0.92 22.27 -5.73
CA LYS A 367 0.32 23.02 -5.49
C LYS A 367 0.21 23.99 -4.33
N SER A 368 -0.98 24.54 -4.09
CA SER A 368 -1.26 25.46 -2.99
C SER A 368 -1.62 24.79 -1.67
N TYR A 369 -1.92 23.49 -1.69
CA TYR A 369 -2.43 22.76 -0.51
C TYR A 369 -1.31 22.38 0.47
N GLU A 370 -1.50 22.74 1.74
CA GLU A 370 -0.56 22.44 2.81
C GLU A 370 -0.45 20.92 3.03
N GLY A 371 0.73 20.37 2.77
CA GLY A 371 1.02 18.93 2.89
C GLY A 371 1.07 18.17 1.56
N SER A 372 0.65 18.78 0.46
CA SER A 372 0.94 18.23 -0.88
C SER A 372 2.43 18.41 -1.22
N VAL A 373 3.00 17.44 -1.93
CA VAL A 373 4.40 17.50 -2.39
C VAL A 373 4.43 17.14 -3.87
N ILE A 374 4.73 18.12 -4.71
CA ILE A 374 4.85 17.91 -6.16
C ILE A 374 6.29 17.50 -6.50
N ARG A 375 6.44 16.47 -7.33
CA ARG A 375 7.73 15.95 -7.78
C ARG A 375 7.66 15.48 -9.22
N ASN A 376 8.79 15.58 -9.92
CA ASN A 376 8.99 14.96 -11.22
C ASN A 376 7.97 15.39 -12.31
N GLU A 377 7.46 16.63 -12.26
CA GLU A 377 6.43 17.15 -13.19
C GLU A 377 6.80 16.98 -14.68
N ARG A 378 8.09 17.03 -15.01
CA ARG A 378 8.59 16.79 -16.39
C ARG A 378 8.24 15.42 -16.98
N TYR A 379 7.79 14.47 -16.16
CA TYR A 379 7.37 13.14 -16.59
C TYR A 379 5.85 12.97 -16.62
N TYR A 380 5.07 13.97 -16.20
CA TYR A 380 3.62 13.88 -16.22
C TYR A 380 3.13 13.71 -17.67
N PHE A 381 2.11 12.88 -17.83
CA PHE A 381 1.47 12.53 -19.10
C PHE A 381 2.33 11.71 -20.07
N LYS A 382 3.56 11.33 -19.71
CA LYS A 382 4.42 10.47 -20.54
C LYS A 382 4.05 8.99 -20.39
N GLU A 383 4.25 8.21 -21.44
CA GLU A 383 4.18 6.75 -21.38
C GLU A 383 5.26 6.17 -20.44
N GLY A 384 4.98 5.02 -19.84
CA GLY A 384 5.91 4.35 -18.94
C GLY A 384 5.42 2.99 -18.47
N ILE A 385 6.10 2.42 -17.48
CA ILE A 385 5.67 1.21 -16.77
C ILE A 385 5.48 1.52 -15.30
N THR A 386 4.30 1.22 -14.76
CA THR A 386 3.90 1.55 -13.38
C THR A 386 3.85 0.30 -12.50
N TRP A 387 4.10 0.46 -11.20
CA TRP A 387 3.96 -0.59 -10.20
C TRP A 387 3.52 -0.04 -8.85
N SER A 388 3.06 -0.95 -7.99
CA SER A 388 2.79 -0.64 -6.58
C SER A 388 4.11 -0.72 -5.81
N THR A 389 4.54 0.38 -5.16
CA THR A 389 5.79 0.35 -4.37
C THR A 389 5.68 -0.58 -3.17
N ILE A 390 4.48 -0.73 -2.60
CA ILE A 390 4.19 -1.67 -1.53
C ILE A 390 3.42 -2.85 -2.12
N SER A 391 3.90 -4.08 -1.88
CA SER A 391 3.23 -5.32 -2.28
C SER A 391 3.29 -6.32 -1.13
N SER A 392 2.24 -7.11 -0.92
CA SER A 392 2.26 -8.20 0.06
C SER A 392 2.95 -9.47 -0.46
N SER A 393 3.44 -9.46 -1.69
CA SER A 393 4.10 -10.62 -2.31
C SER A 393 5.16 -10.17 -3.33
N TYR A 394 4.85 -10.30 -4.62
CA TYR A 394 5.78 -10.11 -5.71
C TYR A 394 5.61 -8.72 -6.34
N LEU A 395 6.67 -8.26 -6.98
CA LEU A 395 6.59 -7.12 -7.88
C LEU A 395 5.73 -7.49 -9.09
N SER A 396 4.84 -6.59 -9.49
CA SER A 396 4.17 -6.66 -10.79
C SER A 396 4.15 -5.27 -11.41
N MET A 397 4.53 -5.20 -12.67
CA MET A 397 4.56 -3.99 -13.46
C MET A 397 3.53 -4.05 -14.59
N ARG A 398 2.96 -2.89 -14.90
CA ARG A 398 1.97 -2.70 -15.96
C ARG A 398 2.38 -1.56 -16.87
N TYR A 399 2.01 -1.66 -18.13
CA TYR A 399 2.13 -0.57 -19.08
C TYR A 399 1.17 0.58 -18.69
N SER A 400 1.70 1.79 -18.65
CA SER A 400 0.95 3.04 -18.47
C SER A 400 1.08 3.84 -19.78
N PRO A 401 -0.02 4.05 -20.52
CA PRO A 401 0.02 4.85 -21.73
C PRO A 401 0.23 6.34 -21.39
N GLU A 402 0.40 7.17 -22.43
CA GLU A 402 0.40 8.62 -22.30
C GLU A 402 -0.92 9.14 -21.67
N GLY A 403 -0.88 10.36 -21.12
CA GLY A 403 -2.04 11.00 -20.49
C GLY A 403 -2.20 10.72 -18.99
N PHE A 404 -1.34 9.88 -18.40
CA PHE A 404 -1.39 9.59 -16.97
C PHE A 404 -0.50 10.51 -16.13
N LEU A 405 -1.04 10.90 -14.99
CA LEU A 405 -0.32 11.38 -13.82
C LEU A 405 0.03 10.19 -12.90
N PHE A 406 0.92 10.40 -11.93
CA PHE A 406 1.32 9.34 -11.02
C PHE A 406 1.62 9.86 -9.62
N GLU A 407 1.34 9.04 -8.62
CA GLU A 407 1.46 9.32 -7.19
C GLU A 407 2.61 8.50 -6.57
N THR A 408 2.99 8.75 -5.31
CA THR A 408 4.08 8.04 -4.61
C THR A 408 3.93 6.52 -4.53
N LYS A 409 2.71 5.97 -4.51
CA LYS A 409 2.45 4.52 -4.47
C LYS A 409 2.26 3.88 -5.83
N GLY A 410 2.20 4.70 -6.89
CA GLY A 410 2.08 4.28 -8.28
C GLY A 410 3.28 4.72 -9.12
N SER A 411 4.49 4.50 -8.61
CA SER A 411 5.72 4.91 -9.28
C SER A 411 5.82 4.37 -10.69
N VAL A 412 6.54 5.12 -11.53
CA VAL A 412 6.61 4.87 -12.98
C VAL A 412 8.06 4.89 -13.43
N CYS A 413 8.39 4.00 -14.35
CA CYS A 413 9.68 3.91 -14.99
C CYS A 413 9.51 4.36 -16.45
N PHE A 414 10.29 5.36 -16.85
CA PHE A 414 10.15 6.07 -18.12
C PHE A 414 11.33 5.79 -19.03
N SER A 415 11.11 5.65 -20.34
CA SER A 415 12.19 5.52 -21.32
C SER A 415 11.89 6.41 -22.53
N ASP A 416 12.94 6.92 -23.18
CA ASP A 416 12.82 7.59 -24.47
C ASP A 416 12.77 6.59 -25.64
N ASN A 417 12.93 5.28 -25.35
CA ASN A 417 12.86 4.20 -26.33
C ASN A 417 11.84 3.15 -25.88
N GLN A 418 10.80 2.96 -26.67
CA GLN A 418 9.69 2.06 -26.33
C GLN A 418 10.12 0.58 -26.25
N ASP A 419 11.07 0.13 -27.09
CA ASP A 419 11.57 -1.25 -27.01
C ASP A 419 12.36 -1.50 -25.72
N SER A 420 13.11 -0.52 -25.24
CA SER A 420 13.78 -0.57 -23.94
C SER A 420 12.77 -0.59 -22.79
N LEU A 421 11.67 0.16 -22.91
CA LEU A 421 10.56 0.15 -21.96
C LEU A 421 9.90 -1.24 -21.87
N PHE A 422 9.59 -1.86 -23.02
CA PHE A 422 8.96 -3.17 -23.06
C PHE A 422 9.90 -4.32 -22.69
N TYR A 423 11.20 -4.21 -23.01
CA TYR A 423 12.18 -5.16 -22.49
C TYR A 423 12.30 -5.08 -20.97
N ALA A 424 12.34 -3.86 -20.41
CA ALA A 424 12.31 -3.67 -18.97
C ALA A 424 11.02 -4.24 -18.35
N LEU A 425 9.87 -4.05 -18.98
CA LEU A 425 8.60 -4.63 -18.52
C LEU A 425 8.67 -6.17 -18.45
N ALA A 426 9.21 -6.83 -19.48
CA ALA A 426 9.43 -8.28 -19.45
C ALA A 426 10.36 -8.70 -18.31
N LEU A 427 11.51 -8.03 -18.17
CA LEU A 427 12.49 -8.34 -17.13
C LEU A 427 11.89 -8.21 -15.73
N MET A 428 11.23 -7.09 -15.45
CA MET A 428 10.68 -6.78 -14.11
C MET A 428 9.50 -7.67 -13.73
N ASN A 429 8.79 -8.23 -14.71
CA ASN A 429 7.72 -9.22 -14.49
C ASN A 429 8.22 -10.68 -14.50
N SER A 430 9.52 -10.92 -14.71
CA SER A 430 10.12 -12.26 -14.71
C SER A 430 10.59 -12.70 -13.31
N PRO A 431 10.76 -14.01 -13.06
CA PRO A 431 11.37 -14.54 -11.84
C PRO A 431 12.79 -14.02 -11.56
N ILE A 432 13.49 -13.51 -12.57
CA ILE A 432 14.85 -12.98 -12.43
C ILE A 432 14.84 -11.70 -11.60
N ALA A 433 13.90 -10.79 -11.89
CA ALA A 433 13.79 -9.53 -11.15
C ALA A 433 13.49 -9.79 -9.66
N GLU A 434 12.67 -10.79 -9.34
CA GLU A 434 12.42 -11.21 -7.97
C GLU A 434 13.72 -11.61 -7.25
N LYS A 435 14.52 -12.51 -7.83
CA LYS A 435 15.78 -12.97 -7.22
C LYS A 435 16.85 -11.88 -7.13
N ILE A 436 16.84 -10.92 -8.04
CA ILE A 436 17.72 -9.75 -7.98
C ILE A 436 17.26 -8.77 -6.90
N LEU A 437 15.95 -8.52 -6.79
CA LEU A 437 15.41 -7.60 -5.81
C LEU A 437 15.53 -8.14 -4.38
N GLU A 438 15.43 -9.45 -4.17
CA GLU A 438 15.77 -10.10 -2.90
C GLU A 438 17.19 -9.73 -2.42
N ALA A 439 18.14 -9.52 -3.35
CA ALA A 439 19.51 -9.12 -3.03
C ALA A 439 19.66 -7.60 -2.79
N LEU A 440 18.90 -6.77 -3.51
CA LEU A 440 18.98 -5.30 -3.46
C LEU A 440 18.16 -4.70 -2.31
N SER A 441 16.99 -5.27 -2.05
CA SER A 441 16.04 -4.83 -1.04
C SER A 441 15.19 -6.03 -0.63
N PRO A 442 15.61 -6.79 0.41
CA PRO A 442 14.88 -7.99 0.85
C PRO A 442 13.55 -7.69 1.56
N THR A 443 13.14 -6.41 1.61
CA THR A 443 11.85 -5.98 2.14
C THR A 443 10.80 -5.91 1.04
N LEU A 444 9.52 -5.99 1.43
CA LEU A 444 8.36 -5.89 0.53
C LEU A 444 8.10 -4.47 -0.05
N ASP A 445 9.13 -3.63 -0.09
CA ASP A 445 9.06 -2.22 -0.51
C ASP A 445 9.92 -2.00 -1.75
N PHE A 446 9.26 -2.05 -2.91
CA PHE A 446 9.85 -1.89 -4.23
C PHE A 446 9.98 -0.41 -4.60
N HIS A 447 10.76 0.33 -3.83
CA HIS A 447 11.07 1.72 -4.15
C HIS A 447 11.89 1.86 -5.45
N GLU A 448 11.87 3.06 -6.01
CA GLU A 448 12.45 3.38 -7.33
C GLU A 448 13.95 3.14 -7.39
N GLY A 449 14.64 3.35 -6.26
CA GLY A 449 16.09 3.15 -6.13
C GLY A 449 16.51 1.70 -6.35
N PRO A 450 16.06 0.74 -5.52
CA PRO A 450 16.32 -0.69 -5.75
C PRO A 450 15.87 -1.18 -7.13
N VAL A 451 14.67 -0.79 -7.58
CA VAL A 451 14.17 -1.14 -8.92
C VAL A 451 15.12 -0.65 -10.01
N GLY A 452 15.62 0.59 -9.91
CA GLY A 452 16.57 1.18 -10.86
C GLY A 452 17.93 0.48 -10.94
N LYS A 453 18.29 -0.31 -9.92
CA LYS A 453 19.56 -1.04 -9.82
C LYS A 453 19.50 -2.45 -10.43
N VAL A 454 18.35 -2.92 -10.90
CA VAL A 454 18.23 -4.24 -11.56
C VAL A 454 19.08 -4.26 -12.84
N PRO A 455 20.04 -5.19 -13.00
CA PRO A 455 20.89 -5.26 -14.19
C PRO A 455 20.11 -5.78 -15.40
N VAL A 456 20.27 -5.08 -16.51
CA VAL A 456 19.76 -5.41 -17.85
C VAL A 456 20.89 -6.01 -18.67
N ILE A 457 20.66 -7.21 -19.19
CA ILE A 457 21.48 -7.86 -20.20
C ILE A 457 20.57 -8.01 -21.42
N GLU A 458 20.87 -7.33 -22.53
CA GLU A 458 20.02 -7.31 -23.71
C GLU A 458 20.38 -8.46 -24.68
N LYS A 459 19.49 -9.44 -24.81
CA LYS A 459 19.51 -10.48 -25.85
C LYS A 459 18.07 -10.81 -26.25
N TYR A 460 17.85 -11.27 -27.48
CA TYR A 460 16.52 -11.57 -28.02
C TYR A 460 15.52 -10.39 -27.91
N LYS A 461 16.02 -9.15 -27.87
CA LYS A 461 15.23 -7.94 -27.54
C LYS A 461 13.96 -7.82 -28.38
N GLN A 462 14.09 -7.92 -29.71
CA GLN A 462 12.96 -7.77 -30.64
C GLN A 462 11.86 -8.82 -30.41
N GLU A 463 12.25 -10.07 -30.15
CA GLU A 463 11.28 -11.15 -29.93
C GLU A 463 10.56 -11.00 -28.58
N ILE A 464 11.29 -10.63 -27.51
CA ILE A 464 10.71 -10.35 -26.19
C ILE A 464 9.76 -9.15 -26.27
N VAL A 465 10.18 -8.07 -26.93
CA VAL A 465 9.36 -6.86 -27.11
C VAL A 465 8.06 -7.18 -27.86
N SER A 466 8.12 -7.96 -28.94
CA SER A 466 6.93 -8.40 -29.66
C SER A 466 5.98 -9.21 -28.78
N GLN A 467 6.51 -10.11 -27.94
CA GLN A 467 5.71 -10.92 -27.01
C GLN A 467 5.08 -10.06 -25.92
N VAL A 468 5.79 -9.04 -25.42
CA VAL A 468 5.26 -8.08 -24.43
C VAL A 468 4.14 -7.23 -25.01
N ARG A 469 4.24 -6.76 -26.27
CA ARG A 469 3.15 -6.03 -26.93
C ARG A 469 1.87 -6.87 -26.97
N GLU A 470 1.98 -8.14 -27.34
CA GLU A 470 0.83 -9.06 -27.32
C GLU A 470 0.28 -9.30 -25.91
N LEU A 471 1.15 -9.46 -24.90
CA LEU A 471 0.74 -9.60 -23.50
C LEU A 471 -0.01 -8.35 -23.00
N ILE A 472 0.44 -7.14 -23.37
CA ILE A 472 -0.26 -5.88 -23.05
C ILE A 472 -1.65 -5.88 -23.66
N GLU A 473 -1.81 -6.22 -24.94
CA GLU A 473 -3.11 -6.24 -25.61
C GLU A 473 -4.07 -7.28 -25.00
N LEU A 474 -3.58 -8.49 -24.69
CA LEU A 474 -4.39 -9.52 -24.02
C LEU A 474 -4.86 -9.04 -22.64
N SER A 475 -3.99 -8.42 -21.85
CA SER A 475 -4.33 -7.89 -20.53
C SER A 475 -5.21 -6.64 -20.57
N LYS A 476 -5.09 -5.84 -21.64
CA LYS A 476 -5.93 -4.67 -21.90
C LYS A 476 -7.33 -5.08 -22.30
N SER A 477 -7.48 -6.02 -23.24
CA SER A 477 -8.76 -6.60 -23.60
C SER A 477 -9.46 -7.21 -22.39
N ASP A 478 -8.74 -7.94 -21.53
CA ASP A 478 -9.28 -8.47 -20.28
C ASP A 478 -9.74 -7.37 -19.30
N TRP A 479 -8.99 -6.27 -19.18
CA TRP A 479 -9.37 -5.15 -18.32
C TRP A 479 -10.60 -4.40 -18.84
N ASP A 480 -10.66 -4.19 -20.16
CA ASP A 480 -11.72 -3.43 -20.84
C ASP A 480 -13.02 -4.22 -21.01
N GLU A 481 -13.07 -5.50 -20.59
CA GLU A 481 -14.29 -6.32 -20.52
C GLU A 481 -15.13 -6.09 -19.25
N HIS A 482 -14.66 -5.23 -18.33
CA HIS A 482 -15.35 -4.96 -17.07
C HIS A 482 -15.75 -3.48 -16.93
N GLU A 483 -16.92 -3.22 -16.35
CA GLU A 483 -17.47 -1.87 -16.14
C GLU A 483 -16.60 -0.92 -15.30
N SER A 484 -15.59 -1.45 -14.61
CA SER A 484 -14.59 -0.68 -13.89
C SER A 484 -13.60 0.03 -14.83
N SER A 485 -13.49 -0.40 -16.09
CA SER A 485 -12.71 0.29 -17.12
C SER A 485 -13.53 1.39 -17.77
N TRP A 486 -12.94 2.57 -17.93
CA TRP A 486 -13.55 3.66 -18.73
C TRP A 486 -13.54 3.39 -20.24
N SER A 487 -12.86 2.32 -20.69
CA SER A 487 -12.89 1.84 -22.08
C SER A 487 -13.85 0.65 -22.26
N PHE A 488 -14.64 0.33 -21.23
CA PHE A 488 -15.63 -0.74 -21.31
C PHE A 488 -16.63 -0.46 -22.44
N LYS A 489 -16.79 -1.44 -23.33
CA LYS A 489 -17.59 -1.33 -24.57
C LYS A 489 -19.01 -1.82 -24.37
N ASN A 490 -19.16 -3.09 -24.01
CA ASN A 490 -20.42 -3.77 -23.73
C ASN A 490 -20.13 -5.00 -22.85
N HIS A 491 -21.18 -5.67 -22.38
CA HIS A 491 -20.99 -6.91 -21.61
C HIS A 491 -20.55 -8.07 -22.52
N PRO A 492 -19.47 -8.82 -22.21
CA PRO A 492 -18.85 -9.78 -23.13
C PRO A 492 -19.78 -10.87 -23.70
N LEU A 493 -20.84 -11.25 -22.98
CA LEU A 493 -21.86 -12.18 -23.51
C LEU A 493 -22.53 -11.70 -24.81
N LEU A 494 -22.56 -10.38 -25.07
CA LEU A 494 -23.13 -9.81 -26.29
C LEU A 494 -22.19 -10.00 -27.49
N ASP A 495 -20.87 -10.01 -27.28
CA ASP A 495 -19.88 -10.26 -28.34
C ASP A 495 -19.93 -11.73 -28.83
N PHE A 496 -20.37 -12.64 -27.97
CA PHE A 496 -20.58 -14.07 -28.27
C PHE A 496 -22.07 -14.42 -28.43
N LYS A 497 -22.91 -13.44 -28.80
CA LYS A 497 -24.36 -13.64 -28.90
C LYS A 497 -24.71 -14.85 -29.77
N ASN A 498 -25.51 -15.73 -29.18
CA ASN A 498 -26.16 -16.86 -29.84
C ASN A 498 -27.68 -16.82 -29.57
N GLU A 499 -28.44 -17.81 -30.02
CA GLU A 499 -29.88 -17.91 -29.71
C GLU A 499 -30.13 -18.18 -28.22
N LYS A 500 -29.26 -19.01 -27.61
CA LYS A 500 -29.27 -19.32 -26.17
C LYS A 500 -28.14 -18.60 -25.44
N ILE A 501 -28.45 -18.01 -24.29
CA ILE A 501 -27.47 -17.32 -23.45
C ILE A 501 -26.43 -18.31 -22.88
N SER A 502 -26.82 -19.57 -22.65
CA SER A 502 -25.92 -20.64 -22.23
C SER A 502 -24.84 -20.95 -23.29
N ASN A 503 -25.20 -20.93 -24.58
CA ASN A 503 -24.25 -21.07 -25.68
C ASN A 503 -23.31 -19.86 -25.75
N SER A 504 -23.85 -18.65 -25.56
CA SER A 504 -23.06 -17.40 -25.53
C SER A 504 -22.02 -17.45 -24.40
N TYR A 505 -22.44 -17.92 -23.21
CA TYR A 505 -21.56 -18.13 -22.06
C TYR A 505 -20.46 -19.17 -22.33
N ASN A 506 -20.79 -20.31 -22.96
CA ASN A 506 -19.80 -21.35 -23.26
C ASN A 506 -18.73 -20.86 -24.26
N GLN A 507 -19.12 -20.13 -25.30
CA GLN A 507 -18.18 -19.55 -26.27
C GLN A 507 -17.27 -18.49 -25.64
N MET A 508 -17.85 -17.61 -24.81
CA MET A 508 -17.09 -16.64 -24.04
C MET A 508 -16.07 -17.32 -23.11
N LYS A 509 -16.49 -18.37 -22.40
CA LYS A 509 -15.61 -19.16 -21.51
C LYS A 509 -14.45 -19.79 -22.27
N GLU A 510 -14.71 -20.34 -23.46
CA GLU A 510 -13.67 -20.91 -24.33
C GLU A 510 -12.68 -19.83 -24.80
N SER A 511 -13.18 -18.66 -25.22
CA SER A 511 -12.34 -17.51 -25.59
C SER A 511 -11.45 -17.06 -24.42
N TRP A 512 -12.01 -16.97 -23.21
CA TRP A 512 -11.28 -16.65 -22.00
C TRP A 512 -10.19 -17.68 -21.69
N GLN A 513 -10.49 -18.98 -21.82
CA GLN A 513 -9.49 -20.04 -21.64
C GLN A 513 -8.35 -19.92 -22.64
N ASN A 514 -8.65 -19.66 -23.92
CA ASN A 514 -7.65 -19.45 -24.96
C ASN A 514 -6.75 -18.24 -24.66
N ARG A 515 -7.32 -17.13 -24.17
CA ARG A 515 -6.56 -15.95 -23.71
C ARG A 515 -5.59 -16.30 -22.57
N VAL A 516 -6.05 -17.06 -21.58
CA VAL A 516 -5.23 -17.48 -20.43
C VAL A 516 -4.08 -18.37 -20.86
N VAL A 517 -4.36 -19.38 -21.69
CA VAL A 517 -3.32 -20.29 -22.22
C VAL A 517 -2.31 -19.53 -23.08
N ARG A 518 -2.78 -18.60 -23.92
CA ARG A 518 -1.90 -17.77 -24.74
C ARG A 518 -0.98 -16.89 -23.88
N THR A 519 -1.53 -16.28 -22.85
CA THR A 519 -0.78 -15.45 -21.89
C THR A 519 0.27 -16.29 -21.18
N GLN A 520 -0.10 -17.47 -20.67
CA GLN A 520 0.84 -18.40 -20.02
C GLN A 520 2.00 -18.80 -20.94
N LEU A 521 1.69 -19.11 -22.20
CA LEU A 521 2.70 -19.47 -23.20
C LEU A 521 3.69 -18.33 -23.44
N LEU A 522 3.20 -17.10 -23.59
CA LEU A 522 4.03 -15.92 -23.82
C LEU A 522 4.88 -15.57 -22.60
N GLU A 523 4.32 -15.62 -21.39
CA GLU A 523 5.09 -15.41 -20.16
C GLU A 523 6.18 -16.46 -19.98
N THR A 524 5.86 -17.74 -20.24
CA THR A 524 6.83 -18.84 -20.16
C THR A 524 7.95 -18.68 -21.19
N LYS A 525 7.63 -18.29 -22.43
CA LYS A 525 8.63 -18.02 -23.48
C LYS A 525 9.54 -16.84 -23.12
N ASN A 526 8.97 -15.75 -22.60
CA ASN A 526 9.74 -14.60 -22.12
C ASN A 526 10.70 -15.03 -20.98
N ASN A 527 10.19 -15.76 -19.99
CA ASN A 527 11.01 -16.27 -18.89
C ASN A 527 12.13 -17.17 -19.39
N GLN A 528 11.86 -18.10 -20.30
CA GLN A 528 12.89 -19.00 -20.85
C GLN A 528 14.04 -18.21 -21.49
N LYS A 529 13.74 -17.26 -22.38
CA LYS A 529 14.77 -16.45 -23.05
C LYS A 529 15.55 -15.56 -22.11
N LEU A 530 14.87 -14.95 -21.14
CA LEU A 530 15.53 -14.15 -20.12
C LEU A 530 16.45 -15.03 -19.26
N LEU A 531 16.00 -16.22 -18.86
CA LEU A 531 16.82 -17.15 -18.08
C LEU A 531 18.03 -17.66 -18.87
N GLU A 532 17.90 -17.90 -20.18
CA GLU A 532 19.03 -18.18 -21.07
C GLU A 532 20.02 -17.00 -21.09
N THR A 533 19.50 -15.79 -21.23
CA THR A 533 20.30 -14.56 -21.32
C THR A 533 21.12 -14.31 -20.07
N TYR A 534 20.55 -14.59 -18.90
CA TYR A 534 21.20 -14.41 -17.59
C TYR A 534 21.96 -15.67 -17.12
N ASN A 535 21.98 -16.75 -17.91
CA ASN A 535 22.58 -18.04 -17.56
C ASN A 535 22.01 -18.66 -16.26
N LEU A 536 20.70 -18.48 -16.05
CA LEU A 536 19.95 -18.93 -14.86
C LEU A 536 19.04 -20.12 -15.14
N LEU A 537 19.02 -20.65 -16.38
CA LEU A 537 18.38 -21.93 -16.65
C LEU A 537 18.91 -23.04 -15.73
N GLY A 538 18.00 -23.86 -15.22
CA GLY A 538 18.27 -24.93 -14.25
C GLY A 538 18.44 -24.45 -12.81
N LEU A 539 18.58 -23.14 -12.56
CA LEU A 539 18.47 -22.56 -11.22
C LEU A 539 17.05 -22.06 -10.95
N ILE A 540 16.39 -21.54 -11.98
CA ILE A 540 15.03 -21.01 -11.92
C ILE A 540 14.22 -21.65 -13.05
N GLU A 541 13.00 -22.08 -12.73
CA GLU A 541 12.08 -22.67 -13.69
C GLU A 541 11.41 -21.58 -14.56
N PRO A 542 11.35 -21.75 -15.89
CA PRO A 542 10.71 -20.76 -16.77
C PRO A 542 9.19 -20.82 -16.73
N ASN A 543 8.61 -21.98 -16.38
CA ASN A 543 7.19 -22.26 -16.48
C ASN A 543 6.37 -21.45 -15.47
N VAL A 544 5.30 -20.82 -15.96
CA VAL A 544 4.33 -20.13 -15.11
C VAL A 544 3.11 -21.01 -14.90
N SER A 545 2.66 -21.19 -13.65
CA SER A 545 1.44 -21.94 -13.35
C SER A 545 0.21 -21.14 -13.79
N ILE A 546 -0.84 -21.82 -14.27
CA ILE A 546 -2.10 -21.16 -14.69
C ILE A 546 -2.67 -20.28 -13.57
N SER A 547 -2.60 -20.73 -12.31
CA SER A 547 -3.06 -19.97 -11.14
C SER A 547 -2.35 -18.63 -10.91
N LYS A 548 -1.20 -18.38 -11.55
CA LYS A 548 -0.43 -17.13 -11.45
C LYS A 548 -0.69 -16.16 -12.61
N ILE A 549 -1.44 -16.57 -13.64
CA ILE A 549 -1.76 -15.73 -14.79
C ILE A 549 -2.79 -14.68 -14.38
N ALA A 550 -2.34 -13.42 -14.32
CA ALA A 550 -3.04 -12.32 -13.66
C ALA A 550 -4.09 -11.63 -14.54
N LEU A 551 -5.06 -12.42 -15.02
CA LEU A 551 -6.22 -11.97 -15.80
C LEU A 551 -7.51 -12.22 -15.03
N ASP A 552 -8.51 -11.34 -15.16
CA ASP A 552 -9.82 -11.52 -14.53
C ASP A 552 -10.61 -12.66 -15.21
N SER A 553 -10.34 -12.92 -16.49
CA SER A 553 -10.84 -14.10 -17.22
C SER A 553 -10.32 -15.43 -16.67
N ASN A 554 -9.21 -15.42 -15.91
CA ASN A 554 -8.64 -16.60 -15.27
C ASN A 554 -9.28 -16.87 -13.90
N SER A 555 -10.24 -17.78 -13.87
CA SER A 555 -10.98 -18.12 -12.65
C SER A 555 -10.08 -18.66 -11.52
N THR A 556 -9.01 -19.40 -11.83
CA THR A 556 -8.08 -19.91 -10.81
C THR A 556 -7.25 -18.80 -10.14
N PHE A 557 -6.99 -17.71 -10.87
CA PHE A 557 -6.31 -16.52 -10.33
C PHE A 557 -7.29 -15.61 -9.57
N LYS A 558 -8.49 -15.38 -10.13
CA LYS A 558 -9.53 -14.52 -9.53
C LYS A 558 -10.06 -15.08 -8.21
N TYR A 559 -10.07 -16.41 -8.04
CA TYR A 559 -10.58 -17.10 -6.85
C TYR A 559 -9.54 -18.03 -6.19
N PRO A 560 -8.43 -17.49 -5.65
CA PRO A 560 -7.28 -18.29 -5.20
C PRO A 560 -7.56 -19.12 -3.94
N ASN A 561 -8.60 -18.78 -3.16
CA ASN A 561 -8.97 -19.46 -1.92
C ASN A 561 -9.91 -20.66 -2.14
N LYS A 562 -10.17 -21.03 -3.40
CA LYS A 562 -11.07 -22.12 -3.76
C LYS A 562 -10.25 -23.28 -4.30
N ASN A 563 -10.42 -24.46 -3.70
CA ASN A 563 -9.61 -25.64 -4.02
C ASN A 563 -10.29 -26.58 -5.05
N ASN A 564 -11.60 -26.43 -5.27
CA ASN A 564 -12.36 -27.25 -6.20
C ASN A 564 -12.68 -26.48 -7.49
N LEU A 565 -12.39 -27.10 -8.64
CA LEU A 565 -12.67 -26.54 -9.97
C LEU A 565 -14.16 -26.25 -10.19
N ASP A 566 -15.05 -27.08 -9.66
CA ASP A 566 -16.51 -26.86 -9.80
C ASP A 566 -16.96 -25.63 -9.01
N GLU A 567 -16.43 -25.42 -7.80
CA GLU A 567 -16.71 -24.22 -7.01
C GLU A 567 -16.19 -22.96 -7.70
N ILE A 568 -15.00 -23.03 -8.32
CA ILE A 568 -14.42 -21.94 -9.10
C ILE A 568 -15.31 -21.61 -10.31
N ASN A 569 -15.74 -22.62 -11.07
CA ASN A 569 -16.61 -22.46 -12.23
C ASN A 569 -17.98 -21.89 -11.83
N HIS A 570 -18.59 -22.39 -10.76
CA HIS A 570 -19.86 -21.89 -10.24
C HIS A 570 -19.76 -20.43 -9.79
N ARG A 571 -18.68 -20.07 -9.08
CA ARG A 571 -18.43 -18.69 -8.66
C ARG A 571 -18.23 -17.77 -9.88
N GLN A 572 -17.45 -18.17 -10.87
CA GLN A 572 -17.23 -17.40 -12.09
C GLN A 572 -18.54 -17.17 -12.84
N CYS A 573 -19.34 -18.23 -13.02
CA CYS A 573 -20.65 -18.13 -13.67
C CYS A 573 -21.56 -17.14 -12.94
N SER A 574 -21.69 -17.26 -11.62
CA SER A 574 -22.52 -16.37 -10.82
C SER A 574 -22.08 -14.90 -10.89
N ASP A 575 -20.77 -14.64 -10.88
CA ASP A 575 -20.23 -13.28 -11.01
C ASP A 575 -20.52 -12.69 -12.40
N ILE A 576 -20.38 -13.47 -13.49
CA ILE A 576 -20.72 -13.01 -14.85
C ILE A 576 -22.19 -12.62 -14.96
N PHE A 577 -23.11 -13.41 -14.41
CA PHE A 577 -24.54 -13.08 -14.49
C PHE A 577 -24.95 -11.93 -13.55
N SER A 578 -24.20 -11.71 -12.47
CA SER A 578 -24.32 -10.50 -11.65
C SER A 578 -23.82 -9.27 -12.40
N GLU A 579 -22.70 -9.38 -13.11
CA GLU A 579 -22.13 -8.34 -13.99
C GLU A 579 -23.09 -8.04 -15.17
N LEU A 580 -23.68 -9.06 -15.80
CA LEU A 580 -24.70 -8.89 -16.84
C LEU A 580 -25.92 -8.12 -16.30
N THR A 581 -26.39 -8.46 -15.11
CA THR A 581 -27.53 -7.77 -14.49
C THR A 581 -27.19 -6.30 -14.21
N SER A 582 -25.96 -6.00 -13.80
CA SER A 582 -25.46 -4.63 -13.65
C SER A 582 -25.43 -3.87 -14.97
N TYR A 583 -24.96 -4.51 -16.04
CA TYR A 583 -24.96 -3.93 -17.39
C TYR A 583 -26.38 -3.63 -17.88
N ILE A 584 -27.32 -4.57 -17.68
CA ILE A 584 -28.74 -4.37 -18.03
C ILE A 584 -29.32 -3.16 -17.29
N ILE A 585 -29.05 -3.02 -15.99
CA ILE A 585 -29.47 -1.84 -15.22
C ILE A 585 -28.77 -0.58 -15.75
N GLY A 586 -27.52 -0.67 -16.17
CA GLY A 586 -26.81 0.42 -16.86
C GLY A 586 -27.50 0.84 -18.15
N CYS A 587 -27.98 -0.10 -18.95
CA CYS A 587 -28.79 0.17 -20.14
C CYS A 587 -30.14 0.80 -19.78
N GLN A 588 -30.81 0.30 -18.73
CA GLN A 588 -32.06 0.89 -18.24
C GLN A 588 -31.86 2.33 -17.76
N MET A 589 -30.75 2.63 -17.09
CA MET A 589 -30.40 3.99 -16.66
C MET A 589 -29.94 4.90 -17.81
N GLY A 590 -29.65 4.35 -18.99
CA GLY A 590 -29.05 5.04 -20.13
C GLY A 590 -27.54 5.26 -20.01
N ARG A 591 -26.87 4.67 -19.02
CA ARG A 591 -25.39 4.71 -18.92
C ARG A 591 -24.73 4.02 -20.12
N TYR A 592 -25.32 2.91 -20.57
CA TYR A 592 -24.91 2.16 -21.75
C TYR A 592 -26.08 2.03 -22.73
N SER A 593 -25.81 1.55 -23.94
CA SER A 593 -26.84 1.29 -24.95
C SER A 593 -26.51 0.07 -25.80
N LEU A 594 -27.53 -0.53 -26.40
CA LEU A 594 -27.38 -1.51 -27.48
C LEU A 594 -27.11 -0.86 -28.84
N ASP A 595 -27.37 0.44 -28.99
CA ASP A 595 -27.24 1.19 -30.24
C ASP A 595 -25.90 1.96 -30.35
N ARG A 596 -25.16 2.09 -29.24
CA ARG A 596 -23.86 2.78 -29.18
C ARG A 596 -22.89 1.98 -28.32
N GLU A 597 -21.66 1.82 -28.82
CA GLU A 597 -20.59 1.12 -28.12
C GLU A 597 -19.97 2.02 -27.04
N GLY A 598 -19.74 1.47 -25.85
CA GLY A 598 -19.09 2.17 -24.74
C GLY A 598 -20.04 2.97 -23.85
N LEU A 599 -19.44 3.76 -22.97
CA LEU A 599 -20.16 4.65 -22.06
C LEU A 599 -20.92 5.73 -22.86
N VAL A 600 -22.25 5.75 -22.75
CA VAL A 600 -23.11 6.67 -23.53
C VAL A 600 -23.45 7.92 -22.73
N TYR A 601 -23.76 7.79 -21.44
CA TYR A 601 -24.14 8.91 -20.59
C TYR A 601 -23.50 8.84 -19.21
N ALA A 602 -22.78 9.91 -18.84
CA ALA A 602 -22.22 10.15 -17.51
C ALA A 602 -21.98 11.66 -17.29
N HIS A 603 -23.00 12.48 -17.58
CA HIS A 603 -22.96 13.93 -17.35
C HIS A 603 -23.59 14.29 -16.00
N GLU A 604 -23.36 15.51 -15.52
CA GLU A 604 -24.00 16.00 -14.29
C GLU A 604 -25.41 16.54 -14.56
N GLY A 605 -26.38 16.18 -13.72
CA GLY A 605 -27.69 16.83 -13.68
C GLY A 605 -28.67 16.44 -14.79
N ASN A 606 -28.54 15.25 -15.38
CA ASN A 606 -29.35 14.81 -16.54
C ASN A 606 -29.22 15.67 -17.82
N LYS A 607 -28.17 16.52 -17.91
CA LYS A 607 -28.01 17.49 -19.00
C LYS A 607 -27.62 16.82 -20.33
N GLY A 608 -28.38 17.12 -21.38
CA GLY A 608 -28.19 16.56 -22.73
C GLY A 608 -28.71 15.13 -22.91
N PHE A 609 -29.33 14.53 -21.88
CA PHE A 609 -29.90 13.18 -21.98
C PHE A 609 -31.04 13.10 -23.01
N ALA A 610 -31.93 14.09 -23.03
CA ALA A 610 -33.04 14.15 -23.99
C ALA A 610 -32.56 14.25 -25.43
N ASP A 611 -31.45 14.94 -25.68
CA ASP A 611 -30.84 15.06 -27.01
C ASP A 611 -30.32 13.69 -27.49
N LEU A 612 -29.64 12.95 -26.61
CA LEU A 612 -29.21 11.56 -26.91
C LEU A 612 -30.39 10.65 -27.25
N VAL A 613 -31.49 10.75 -26.50
CA VAL A 613 -32.72 10.00 -26.79
C VAL A 613 -33.26 10.37 -28.18
N ALA A 614 -33.35 11.66 -28.50
CA ALA A 614 -33.83 12.16 -29.80
C ALA A 614 -32.92 11.74 -30.98
N GLU A 615 -31.62 11.64 -30.76
CA GLU A 615 -30.64 11.11 -31.72
C GLU A 615 -30.72 9.59 -31.92
N GLY A 616 -31.59 8.90 -31.20
CA GLY A 616 -31.75 7.44 -31.29
C GLY A 616 -30.66 6.66 -30.56
N ALA A 617 -30.01 7.25 -29.54
CA ALA A 617 -28.98 6.57 -28.77
C ALA A 617 -29.48 5.36 -27.98
N TYR A 618 -30.80 5.22 -27.76
CA TYR A 618 -31.43 4.13 -27.00
C TYR A 618 -32.65 3.54 -27.75
N LYS A 619 -32.56 3.42 -29.07
CA LYS A 619 -33.69 3.00 -29.91
C LYS A 619 -34.05 1.53 -29.71
N THR A 620 -33.07 0.64 -29.64
CA THR A 620 -33.28 -0.81 -29.58
C THR A 620 -33.80 -1.24 -28.21
N PHE A 621 -33.29 -0.62 -27.14
CA PHE A 621 -33.78 -0.80 -25.78
C PHE A 621 -33.87 0.58 -25.12
N PRO A 622 -35.08 1.18 -25.05
CA PRO A 622 -35.27 2.52 -24.49
C PRO A 622 -34.71 2.63 -23.08
N ALA A 623 -33.92 3.66 -22.81
CA ALA A 623 -33.54 4.00 -21.44
C ALA A 623 -34.76 4.58 -20.70
N ASP A 624 -34.75 4.44 -19.39
CA ASP A 624 -35.82 4.94 -18.54
C ASP A 624 -35.95 6.46 -18.63
N SER A 625 -37.20 6.95 -18.59
CA SER A 625 -37.50 8.35 -18.88
C SER A 625 -37.04 9.32 -17.79
N ASP A 626 -37.01 8.89 -16.53
CA ASP A 626 -36.75 9.77 -15.38
C ASP A 626 -35.53 9.39 -14.55
N GLY A 627 -34.97 8.20 -14.79
CA GLY A 627 -33.80 7.69 -14.10
C GLY A 627 -34.10 7.16 -12.69
N ILE A 628 -35.36 6.86 -12.39
CA ILE A 628 -35.84 6.28 -11.13
C ILE A 628 -36.33 4.87 -11.45
N LEU A 629 -35.57 3.85 -11.01
CA LEU A 629 -35.93 2.46 -11.29
C LEU A 629 -36.42 1.74 -10.02
N PRO A 630 -37.71 1.38 -9.93
CA PRO A 630 -38.24 0.63 -8.78
C PRO A 630 -37.56 -0.73 -8.60
N LEU A 631 -37.05 -1.01 -7.39
CA LEU A 631 -36.30 -2.22 -7.04
C LEU A 631 -37.06 -3.05 -6.00
N MET A 632 -38.33 -3.37 -6.31
CA MET A 632 -39.29 -3.93 -5.34
C MET A 632 -39.33 -5.46 -5.34
N ASP A 633 -39.80 -6.03 -4.22
CA ASP A 633 -40.02 -7.47 -4.06
C ASP A 633 -41.28 -7.99 -4.75
N ASP A 634 -42.17 -7.10 -5.18
CA ASP A 634 -43.39 -7.37 -5.93
C ASP A 634 -43.52 -6.39 -7.13
N GLU A 635 -44.28 -6.78 -8.15
CA GLU A 635 -44.52 -5.97 -9.34
C GLU A 635 -45.62 -4.91 -9.06
N TRP A 636 -45.20 -3.72 -8.65
CA TRP A 636 -46.12 -2.59 -8.44
C TRP A 636 -46.15 -1.62 -9.62
N PHE A 637 -45.07 -1.48 -10.39
CA PHE A 637 -44.94 -0.47 -11.43
C PHE A 637 -44.61 -1.10 -12.78
N GLU A 638 -45.00 -0.43 -13.87
CA GLU A 638 -44.76 -0.93 -15.24
C GLU A 638 -43.27 -0.86 -15.65
N ASP A 639 -42.55 0.12 -15.09
CA ASP A 639 -41.12 0.36 -15.26
C ASP A 639 -40.25 -0.42 -14.26
N ASP A 640 -40.80 -1.43 -13.59
CA ASP A 640 -40.08 -2.28 -12.65
C ASP A 640 -38.83 -2.94 -13.25
N VAL A 641 -37.72 -2.90 -12.51
CA VAL A 641 -36.40 -3.37 -12.96
C VAL A 641 -36.44 -4.83 -13.44
N THR A 642 -37.20 -5.70 -12.79
CA THR A 642 -37.26 -7.13 -13.13
C THR A 642 -37.96 -7.34 -14.47
N SER A 643 -39.08 -6.65 -14.69
CA SER A 643 -39.83 -6.71 -15.95
C SER A 643 -38.99 -6.17 -17.11
N ARG A 644 -38.21 -5.12 -16.85
CA ARG A 644 -37.23 -4.54 -17.79
C ARG A 644 -36.03 -5.45 -18.06
N VAL A 645 -35.58 -6.25 -17.09
CA VAL A 645 -34.57 -7.31 -17.33
C VAL A 645 -35.11 -8.36 -18.30
N LYS A 646 -36.35 -8.81 -18.12
CA LYS A 646 -37.00 -9.74 -19.06
C LYS A 646 -37.12 -9.13 -20.46
N GLU A 647 -37.50 -7.87 -20.57
CA GLU A 647 -37.54 -7.15 -21.85
C GLU A 647 -36.17 -7.07 -22.52
N PHE A 648 -35.11 -6.78 -21.76
CA PHE A 648 -33.75 -6.75 -22.29
C PHE A 648 -33.34 -8.12 -22.83
N VAL A 649 -33.57 -9.20 -22.07
CA VAL A 649 -33.24 -10.57 -22.49
C VAL A 649 -33.97 -10.93 -23.78
N ARG A 650 -35.27 -10.59 -23.87
CA ARG A 650 -36.05 -10.74 -25.10
C ARG A 650 -35.48 -9.95 -26.27
N THR A 651 -35.07 -8.71 -26.02
CA THR A 651 -34.53 -7.82 -27.06
C THR A 651 -33.22 -8.34 -27.62
N VAL A 652 -32.33 -8.84 -26.75
CA VAL A 652 -31.00 -9.31 -27.16
C VAL A 652 -31.03 -10.75 -27.67
N TRP A 653 -31.70 -11.69 -27.01
CA TRP A 653 -31.69 -13.12 -27.35
C TRP A 653 -32.97 -13.64 -28.03
N GLY A 654 -33.96 -12.77 -28.26
CA GLY A 654 -35.21 -13.14 -28.94
C GLY A 654 -36.26 -13.78 -28.02
N GLU A 655 -37.48 -13.96 -28.56
CA GLU A 655 -38.61 -14.55 -27.83
C GLU A 655 -38.54 -16.08 -27.76
N GLU A 656 -37.97 -16.74 -28.77
CA GLU A 656 -38.02 -18.20 -28.95
C GLU A 656 -37.48 -18.99 -27.75
N HIS A 657 -36.35 -18.56 -27.18
CA HIS A 657 -35.72 -19.18 -26.01
C HIS A 657 -35.78 -18.31 -24.75
N LEU A 658 -36.72 -17.35 -24.67
CA LEU A 658 -36.78 -16.40 -23.56
C LEU A 658 -36.86 -17.09 -22.19
N GLN A 659 -37.72 -18.10 -22.06
CA GLN A 659 -37.90 -18.82 -20.79
C GLN A 659 -36.62 -19.58 -20.38
N GLU A 660 -36.00 -20.32 -21.30
CA GLU A 660 -34.73 -21.04 -21.07
C GLU A 660 -33.60 -20.05 -20.68
N ASN A 661 -33.55 -18.89 -21.33
CA ASN A 661 -32.56 -17.86 -21.05
C ASN A 661 -32.75 -17.25 -19.66
N LEU A 662 -33.99 -16.98 -19.24
CA LEU A 662 -34.31 -16.50 -17.89
C LEU A 662 -33.98 -17.55 -16.83
N GLU A 663 -34.29 -18.82 -17.08
CA GLU A 663 -33.94 -19.95 -16.20
C GLU A 663 -32.43 -20.04 -16.01
N PHE A 664 -31.65 -19.94 -17.09
CA PHE A 664 -30.19 -19.98 -16.99
C PHE A 664 -29.62 -18.83 -16.17
N ILE A 665 -30.16 -17.61 -16.32
CA ILE A 665 -29.76 -16.45 -15.50
C ILE A 665 -30.09 -16.72 -14.03
N ALA A 666 -31.32 -17.14 -13.72
CA ALA A 666 -31.78 -17.41 -12.37
C ALA A 666 -30.96 -18.51 -11.67
N GLU A 667 -30.69 -19.61 -12.37
CA GLU A 667 -29.86 -20.72 -11.89
C GLU A 667 -28.42 -20.24 -11.63
N SER A 668 -27.84 -19.46 -12.55
CA SER A 668 -26.48 -18.93 -12.42
C SER A 668 -26.33 -17.99 -11.21
N LEU A 669 -27.33 -17.16 -10.93
CA LEU A 669 -27.36 -16.32 -9.73
C LEU A 669 -27.46 -17.18 -8.45
N CYS A 670 -28.16 -18.32 -8.50
CA CYS A 670 -28.27 -19.25 -7.37
C CYS A 670 -27.01 -20.08 -7.08
N LEU A 671 -26.03 -20.09 -8.00
CA LEU A 671 -24.77 -20.81 -7.80
C LEU A 671 -23.92 -20.21 -6.67
N TYR A 672 -23.97 -18.89 -6.48
CA TYR A 672 -23.20 -18.22 -5.44
C TYR A 672 -23.86 -16.95 -4.87
N ALA A 673 -24.46 -16.10 -5.71
CA ALA A 673 -24.95 -14.79 -5.28
C ALA A 673 -26.10 -14.88 -4.28
N ILE A 674 -27.06 -15.78 -4.52
CA ILE A 674 -28.23 -16.01 -3.66
C ILE A 674 -28.46 -17.51 -3.44
N LYS A 675 -29.17 -17.88 -2.36
CA LYS A 675 -29.57 -19.28 -2.14
C LYS A 675 -30.77 -19.65 -3.02
N PRO A 676 -30.84 -20.90 -3.52
CA PRO A 676 -32.03 -21.39 -4.20
C PRO A 676 -33.20 -21.53 -3.23
N LYS A 677 -34.42 -21.28 -3.72
CA LYS A 677 -35.67 -21.42 -2.96
C LYS A 677 -36.65 -22.26 -3.77
N LYS A 678 -37.27 -23.26 -3.14
CA LYS A 678 -38.17 -24.20 -3.82
C LYS A 678 -39.44 -23.48 -4.27
N GLY A 679 -39.86 -23.74 -5.51
CA GLY A 679 -41.12 -23.26 -6.07
C GLY A 679 -41.10 -21.82 -6.61
N GLU A 680 -39.95 -21.14 -6.64
CA GLU A 680 -39.80 -19.87 -7.36
C GLU A 680 -39.59 -20.11 -8.85
N SER A 681 -40.28 -19.34 -9.67
CA SER A 681 -39.99 -19.18 -11.09
C SER A 681 -38.65 -18.46 -11.32
N ALA A 682 -38.15 -18.52 -12.55
CA ALA A 682 -36.94 -17.80 -12.94
C ALA A 682 -37.05 -16.28 -12.70
N LEU A 683 -38.20 -15.69 -13.03
CA LEU A 683 -38.42 -14.25 -12.87
C LEU A 683 -38.49 -13.83 -11.39
N GLU A 684 -39.15 -14.63 -10.53
CA GLU A 684 -39.18 -14.40 -9.08
C GLU A 684 -37.77 -14.52 -8.46
N THR A 685 -36.96 -15.47 -8.96
CA THR A 685 -35.57 -15.63 -8.52
C THR A 685 -34.71 -14.41 -8.88
N ILE A 686 -34.85 -13.89 -10.11
CA ILE A 686 -34.18 -12.65 -10.55
C ILE A 686 -34.66 -11.46 -9.71
N ARG A 687 -35.96 -11.32 -9.48
CA ARG A 687 -36.54 -10.28 -8.62
C ARG A 687 -35.94 -10.30 -7.21
N ARG A 688 -35.81 -11.49 -6.63
CA ARG A 688 -35.20 -11.67 -5.31
C ARG A 688 -33.71 -11.31 -5.30
N TYR A 689 -32.96 -11.64 -6.34
CA TYR A 689 -31.57 -11.19 -6.47
C TYR A 689 -31.49 -9.66 -6.47
N LEU A 690 -32.31 -9.01 -7.30
CA LEU A 690 -32.37 -7.56 -7.45
C LEU A 690 -32.69 -6.86 -6.11
N SER A 691 -33.72 -7.30 -5.38
CA SER A 691 -34.16 -6.64 -4.14
C SER A 691 -33.31 -6.96 -2.89
N THR A 692 -32.45 -7.99 -2.92
CA THR A 692 -31.72 -8.45 -1.72
C THR A 692 -30.20 -8.48 -1.83
N GLN A 693 -29.66 -8.61 -3.05
CA GLN A 693 -28.24 -8.86 -3.28
C GLN A 693 -27.59 -7.88 -4.25
N PHE A 694 -28.29 -7.42 -5.30
CA PHE A 694 -27.73 -6.50 -6.30
C PHE A 694 -27.02 -5.28 -5.68
N TRP A 695 -27.66 -4.61 -4.72
CA TRP A 695 -27.07 -3.44 -4.05
C TRP A 695 -25.72 -3.74 -3.37
N LYS A 696 -25.58 -4.91 -2.75
CA LYS A 696 -24.33 -5.32 -2.10
C LYS A 696 -23.22 -5.56 -3.12
N ASP A 697 -23.56 -6.18 -4.25
CA ASP A 697 -22.62 -6.45 -5.34
C ASP A 697 -22.19 -5.15 -6.01
N HIS A 698 -23.12 -4.22 -6.22
CA HIS A 698 -22.88 -2.88 -6.75
C HIS A 698 -21.97 -2.06 -5.82
N MET A 699 -22.23 -2.05 -4.52
CA MET A 699 -21.35 -1.41 -3.53
C MET A 699 -19.93 -2.00 -3.56
N LYS A 700 -19.80 -3.33 -3.73
CA LYS A 700 -18.51 -4.02 -3.81
C LYS A 700 -17.76 -3.63 -5.08
N MET A 701 -18.42 -3.65 -6.24
CA MET A 701 -17.85 -3.31 -7.55
C MET A 701 -17.23 -1.91 -7.52
N TYR A 702 -17.96 -0.93 -7.01
CA TYR A 702 -17.52 0.47 -6.92
C TYR A 702 -16.77 0.81 -5.62
N LYS A 703 -16.28 -0.19 -4.87
CA LYS A 703 -15.46 0.00 -3.65
C LYS A 703 -16.07 1.01 -2.67
N LYS A 704 -17.37 0.89 -2.39
CA LYS A 704 -18.18 1.79 -1.55
C LYS A 704 -18.26 3.24 -2.09
N ARG A 705 -18.30 3.38 -3.42
CA ARG A 705 -18.63 4.60 -4.17
C ARG A 705 -19.71 4.29 -5.24
N PRO A 706 -20.86 3.73 -4.85
CA PRO A 706 -21.86 3.26 -5.81
C PRO A 706 -22.36 4.39 -6.72
N ILE A 707 -22.61 4.07 -7.99
CA ILE A 707 -23.07 5.05 -8.99
C ILE A 707 -24.59 5.10 -9.18
N TYR A 708 -25.25 3.95 -9.09
CA TYR A 708 -26.68 3.85 -8.83
C TYR A 708 -26.89 3.92 -7.33
N TRP A 709 -27.67 4.88 -6.83
CA TRP A 709 -27.96 5.08 -5.42
C TRP A 709 -29.29 4.44 -5.05
N LEU A 710 -29.29 3.67 -3.97
CA LEU A 710 -30.48 2.99 -3.47
C LEU A 710 -31.20 3.88 -2.47
N PHE A 711 -32.30 4.49 -2.90
CA PHE A 711 -33.28 5.10 -2.02
C PHE A 711 -34.14 4.01 -1.41
N SER A 712 -34.30 4.02 -0.08
CA SER A 712 -34.96 2.95 0.65
C SER A 712 -35.81 3.51 1.79
N SER A 713 -37.05 3.05 1.90
CA SER A 713 -37.98 3.48 2.94
C SER A 713 -37.57 3.03 4.34
N GLY A 714 -36.85 1.92 4.44
CA GLY A 714 -36.40 1.37 5.71
C GLY A 714 -36.32 -0.15 5.71
N LYS A 715 -36.65 -0.72 6.87
CA LYS A 715 -36.43 -2.13 7.18
C LYS A 715 -37.42 -3.06 6.48
N GLU A 716 -38.67 -2.62 6.34
CA GLU A 716 -39.74 -3.38 5.70
C GLU A 716 -39.64 -3.29 4.17
N LYS A 717 -38.74 -2.45 3.64
CA LYS A 717 -38.50 -2.25 2.19
C LYS A 717 -39.82 -1.92 1.48
N ALA A 718 -40.63 -1.08 2.09
CA ALA A 718 -41.92 -0.67 1.55
C ALA A 718 -41.80 0.09 0.22
N PHE A 719 -40.70 0.80 0.02
CA PHE A 719 -40.31 1.35 -1.26
C PHE A 719 -38.79 1.37 -1.38
N GLU A 720 -38.27 0.83 -2.47
CA GLU A 720 -36.87 0.90 -2.86
C GLU A 720 -36.78 1.25 -4.34
N CYS A 721 -35.88 2.18 -4.68
CA CYS A 721 -35.57 2.48 -6.08
C CYS A 721 -34.10 2.84 -6.25
N LEU A 722 -33.61 2.61 -7.47
CA LEU A 722 -32.28 3.03 -7.88
C LEU A 722 -32.38 4.37 -8.61
N VAL A 723 -31.46 5.27 -8.30
CA VAL A 723 -31.29 6.53 -9.03
C VAL A 723 -29.85 6.62 -9.52
N TYR A 724 -29.64 6.85 -10.81
CA TYR A 724 -28.29 7.04 -11.35
C TYR A 724 -27.77 8.44 -10.99
N LEU A 725 -26.63 8.53 -10.29
CA LEU A 725 -26.12 9.82 -9.78
C LEU A 725 -25.91 10.87 -10.88
N HIS A 726 -25.60 10.45 -12.10
CA HIS A 726 -25.41 11.33 -13.27
C HIS A 726 -26.74 11.87 -13.83
N ARG A 727 -27.85 11.20 -13.52
CA ARG A 727 -29.21 11.62 -13.90
C ARG A 727 -29.97 12.31 -12.77
N TYR A 728 -29.44 12.29 -11.56
CA TYR A 728 -30.03 13.03 -10.44
C TYR A 728 -30.06 14.54 -10.73
N ASN A 729 -31.19 15.18 -10.48
CA ASN A 729 -31.38 16.63 -10.51
C ASN A 729 -32.31 17.08 -9.36
N ASP A 730 -32.53 18.38 -9.22
CA ASP A 730 -33.31 18.96 -8.12
C ASP A 730 -34.81 18.57 -8.13
N ALA A 731 -35.32 18.09 -9.27
CA ALA A 731 -36.69 17.59 -9.41
C ALA A 731 -36.84 16.10 -9.07
N THR A 732 -35.74 15.33 -8.99
CA THR A 732 -35.78 13.87 -8.82
C THR A 732 -36.57 13.43 -7.58
N LEU A 733 -36.35 14.05 -6.41
CA LEU A 733 -37.08 13.69 -5.19
C LEU A 733 -38.58 14.04 -5.25
N SER A 734 -38.92 15.17 -5.88
CA SER A 734 -40.32 15.56 -6.07
C SER A 734 -41.05 14.61 -7.00
N ARG A 735 -40.39 14.15 -8.08
CA ARG A 735 -40.95 13.16 -9.00
C ARG A 735 -41.09 11.79 -8.35
N MET A 736 -40.05 11.33 -7.64
CA MET A 736 -40.10 10.10 -6.84
C MET A 736 -41.33 10.08 -5.91
N ARG A 737 -41.59 11.20 -5.24
CA ARG A 737 -42.74 11.35 -4.37
C ARG A 737 -44.08 11.26 -5.11
N THR A 738 -44.25 12.06 -6.16
CA THR A 738 -45.54 12.23 -6.85
C THR A 738 -45.89 11.05 -7.76
N GLU A 739 -44.90 10.46 -8.44
CA GLU A 739 -45.10 9.42 -9.45
C GLU A 739 -45.02 8.00 -8.87
N TYR A 740 -44.32 7.81 -7.74
CA TYR A 740 -44.11 6.48 -7.15
C TYR A 740 -44.68 6.34 -5.74
N VAL A 741 -44.20 7.13 -4.76
CA VAL A 741 -44.53 6.93 -3.34
C VAL A 741 -46.01 7.18 -3.04
N VAL A 742 -46.58 8.30 -3.50
CA VAL A 742 -47.99 8.63 -3.26
C VAL A 742 -48.94 7.63 -3.93
N PRO A 743 -48.75 7.25 -5.21
CA PRO A 743 -49.55 6.18 -5.83
C PRO A 743 -49.41 4.83 -5.11
N LEU A 744 -48.22 4.48 -4.63
CA LEU A 744 -48.00 3.22 -3.91
C LEU A 744 -48.73 3.20 -2.55
N LEU A 745 -48.77 4.32 -1.83
CA LEU A 745 -49.59 4.44 -0.61
C LEU A 745 -51.07 4.14 -0.89
N ALA A 746 -51.62 4.71 -1.96
CA ALA A 746 -53.00 4.46 -2.35
C ALA A 746 -53.24 2.98 -2.69
N ARG A 747 -52.30 2.34 -3.40
CA ARG A 747 -52.37 0.91 -3.77
C ARG A 747 -52.26 -0.01 -2.55
N TYR A 748 -51.37 0.29 -1.60
CA TYR A 748 -51.28 -0.45 -0.35
C TYR A 748 -52.56 -0.34 0.47
N GLN A 749 -53.14 0.87 0.58
CA GLN A 749 -54.42 1.04 1.28
C GLN A 749 -55.53 0.21 0.63
N ALA A 750 -55.69 0.30 -0.70
CA ALA A 750 -56.71 -0.46 -1.42
C ALA A 750 -56.53 -1.98 -1.27
N ASN A 751 -55.30 -2.49 -1.25
CA ASN A 751 -55.03 -3.91 -1.03
C ASN A 751 -55.24 -4.35 0.42
N ILE A 752 -54.95 -3.48 1.40
CA ILE A 752 -55.28 -3.74 2.81
C ILE A 752 -56.80 -3.87 2.97
N ASP A 753 -57.55 -2.96 2.36
CA ASP A 753 -59.02 -2.98 2.39
C ASP A 753 -59.56 -4.26 1.74
N ARG A 754 -59.07 -4.62 0.55
CA ARG A 754 -59.42 -5.89 -0.13
C ARG A 754 -59.11 -7.13 0.72
N LEU A 755 -57.94 -7.15 1.38
CA LEU A 755 -57.57 -8.28 2.24
C LEU A 755 -58.44 -8.34 3.50
N ASN A 756 -58.92 -7.21 4.03
CA ASN A 756 -59.88 -7.21 5.15
C ASN A 756 -61.20 -7.84 4.71
N ASP A 757 -61.74 -7.44 3.56
CA ASP A 757 -62.98 -8.01 3.02
C ASP A 757 -62.86 -9.54 2.81
N GLN A 758 -61.74 -10.01 2.24
CA GLN A 758 -61.46 -11.45 2.08
C GLN A 758 -61.32 -12.19 3.42
N LEU A 759 -60.83 -11.51 4.46
CA LEU A 759 -60.61 -12.10 5.77
C LEU A 759 -61.91 -12.27 6.56
N ASP A 760 -62.90 -11.41 6.30
CA ASP A 760 -64.25 -11.52 6.87
C ASP A 760 -65.00 -12.76 6.32
N GLU A 761 -64.67 -13.20 5.11
CA GLU A 761 -65.27 -14.38 4.45
C GLU A 761 -64.44 -15.67 4.65
N ALA A 762 -63.16 -15.57 4.99
CA ALA A 762 -62.25 -16.72 5.09
C ALA A 762 -62.31 -17.44 6.45
N SER A 763 -62.05 -18.75 6.45
CA SER A 763 -61.94 -19.54 7.69
C SER A 763 -60.73 -20.48 7.69
N GLY A 764 -60.27 -20.88 8.89
CA GLY A 764 -59.18 -21.84 9.05
C GLY A 764 -57.81 -21.36 8.56
N GLY A 765 -57.12 -22.19 7.78
CA GLY A 765 -55.74 -21.94 7.31
C GLY A 765 -55.63 -20.77 6.33
N GLU A 766 -56.67 -20.53 5.54
CA GLU A 766 -56.73 -19.42 4.58
C GLU A 766 -56.82 -18.06 5.29
N ALA A 767 -57.69 -17.94 6.29
CA ALA A 767 -57.78 -16.75 7.14
C ALA A 767 -56.44 -16.41 7.81
N THR A 768 -55.69 -17.44 8.23
CA THR A 768 -54.35 -17.24 8.82
C THR A 768 -53.33 -16.72 7.80
N ARG A 769 -53.39 -17.18 6.54
CA ARG A 769 -52.53 -16.70 5.45
C ARG A 769 -52.84 -15.24 5.09
N LEU A 770 -54.12 -14.93 4.87
CA LEU A 770 -54.60 -13.58 4.55
C LEU A 770 -54.26 -12.59 5.67
N LYS A 771 -54.38 -13.01 6.94
CA LYS A 771 -53.98 -12.18 8.09
C LYS A 771 -52.51 -11.80 8.05
N ARG A 772 -51.63 -12.75 7.74
CA ARG A 772 -50.18 -12.50 7.66
C ARG A 772 -49.84 -11.56 6.50
N GLU A 773 -50.48 -11.75 5.35
CA GLU A 773 -50.31 -10.90 4.16
C GLU A 773 -50.74 -9.45 4.45
N ARG A 774 -51.92 -9.29 5.06
CA ARG A 774 -52.43 -7.98 5.50
C ARG A 774 -51.52 -7.32 6.53
N ASP A 775 -51.10 -8.05 7.58
CA ASP A 775 -50.25 -7.50 8.63
C ASP A 775 -48.87 -7.08 8.06
N SER A 776 -48.37 -7.78 7.03
CA SER A 776 -47.18 -7.38 6.28
C SER A 776 -47.40 -6.07 5.50
N LEU A 777 -48.51 -5.96 4.75
CA LEU A 777 -48.85 -4.73 4.03
C LEU A 777 -49.09 -3.54 4.94
N ILE A 778 -49.69 -3.72 6.12
CA ILE A 778 -49.88 -2.64 7.11
C ILE A 778 -48.53 -2.10 7.59
N LYS A 779 -47.54 -2.98 7.83
CA LYS A 779 -46.19 -2.56 8.20
C LYS A 779 -45.53 -1.77 7.06
N LYS A 780 -45.59 -2.29 5.83
CA LYS A 780 -45.08 -1.59 4.64
C LYS A 780 -45.76 -0.22 4.47
N PHE A 781 -47.09 -0.15 4.60
CA PHE A 781 -47.85 1.10 4.53
C PHE A 781 -47.43 2.12 5.60
N SER A 782 -47.28 1.68 6.85
CA SER A 782 -46.82 2.55 7.93
C SER A 782 -45.40 3.10 7.69
N GLU A 783 -44.49 2.25 7.22
CA GLU A 783 -43.13 2.67 6.86
C GLU A 783 -43.14 3.64 5.68
N LEU A 784 -43.89 3.34 4.63
CA LEU A 784 -43.99 4.18 3.43
C LEU A 784 -44.58 5.56 3.74
N ARG A 785 -45.55 5.64 4.65
CA ARG A 785 -46.13 6.92 5.09
C ARG A 785 -45.09 7.77 5.82
N SER A 786 -44.30 7.17 6.72
CA SER A 786 -43.20 7.87 7.39
C SER A 786 -42.08 8.25 6.40
N TYR A 787 -41.87 7.46 5.36
CA TYR A 787 -40.97 7.79 4.27
C TYR A 787 -41.47 8.97 3.41
N ASP A 788 -42.77 9.05 3.10
CA ASP A 788 -43.36 10.19 2.36
C ASP A 788 -43.12 11.52 3.10
N ASP A 789 -43.32 11.55 4.42
CA ASP A 789 -43.11 12.75 5.24
C ASP A 789 -41.64 13.22 5.17
N ARG A 790 -40.69 12.29 5.29
CA ARG A 790 -39.25 12.59 5.14
C ARG A 790 -38.93 13.04 3.71
N LEU A 791 -39.37 12.26 2.71
CA LEU A 791 -39.11 12.56 1.30
C LEU A 791 -39.65 13.93 0.89
N ARG A 792 -40.82 14.33 1.42
CA ARG A 792 -41.37 15.67 1.23
C ARG A 792 -40.43 16.76 1.75
N HIS A 793 -39.91 16.60 2.97
CA HIS A 793 -38.98 17.55 3.56
C HIS A 793 -37.72 17.73 2.69
N TYR A 794 -37.10 16.62 2.28
CA TYR A 794 -35.92 16.65 1.40
C TYR A 794 -36.23 17.17 -0.02
N ALA A 795 -37.42 16.90 -0.56
CA ALA A 795 -37.85 17.45 -1.84
C ALA A 795 -38.01 18.97 -1.78
N ASP A 796 -38.53 19.51 -0.67
CA ASP A 796 -38.66 20.95 -0.44
C ASP A 796 -37.29 21.65 -0.33
N MET A 797 -36.25 20.94 0.15
CA MET A 797 -34.87 21.45 0.21
C MET A 797 -34.22 21.62 -1.16
N ARG A 798 -34.72 20.96 -2.22
CA ARG A 798 -34.16 20.99 -3.58
C ARG A 798 -32.65 20.75 -3.62
N ILE A 799 -32.21 19.65 -3.01
CA ILE A 799 -30.79 19.31 -2.91
C ILE A 799 -30.19 19.17 -4.31
N SER A 800 -29.10 19.89 -4.54
CA SER A 800 -28.23 19.76 -5.71
C SER A 800 -26.92 19.07 -5.33
N ILE A 801 -26.33 18.37 -6.30
CA ILE A 801 -25.06 17.65 -6.14
C ILE A 801 -24.02 18.22 -7.11
N ASP A 802 -22.74 18.19 -6.72
CA ASP A 802 -21.60 18.49 -7.58
C ASP A 802 -20.76 17.22 -7.67
N LEU A 803 -20.64 16.64 -8.86
CA LEU A 803 -19.93 15.36 -9.02
C LEU A 803 -18.44 15.45 -8.64
N ASP A 804 -17.85 16.64 -8.64
CA ASP A 804 -16.46 16.84 -8.22
C ASP A 804 -16.26 16.61 -6.71
N ASP A 805 -17.30 16.80 -5.89
CA ASP A 805 -17.27 16.46 -4.46
C ASP A 805 -17.11 14.95 -4.21
N GLY A 806 -17.36 14.13 -5.23
CA GLY A 806 -17.31 12.67 -5.16
C GLY A 806 -18.52 12.05 -4.49
N VAL A 807 -18.62 10.72 -4.56
CA VAL A 807 -19.83 10.02 -4.09
C VAL A 807 -20.00 10.16 -2.59
N LYS A 808 -18.94 10.07 -1.77
CA LYS A 808 -19.05 10.16 -0.30
C LYS A 808 -19.77 11.42 0.17
N VAL A 809 -19.35 12.58 -0.34
CA VAL A 809 -19.86 13.88 0.10
C VAL A 809 -21.29 14.06 -0.41
N ASN A 810 -21.55 13.75 -1.68
CA ASN A 810 -22.89 13.90 -2.24
C ASN A 810 -23.90 12.92 -1.63
N TYR A 811 -23.51 11.67 -1.39
CA TYR A 811 -24.37 10.66 -0.76
C TYR A 811 -24.78 11.08 0.65
N GLY A 812 -23.90 11.77 1.38
CA GLY A 812 -24.19 12.28 2.72
C GLY A 812 -25.28 13.36 2.77
N LYS A 813 -25.54 14.07 1.66
CA LYS A 813 -26.54 15.15 1.58
C LYS A 813 -27.99 14.65 1.75
N PHE A 814 -28.24 13.36 1.54
CA PHE A 814 -29.59 12.77 1.55
C PHE A 814 -29.99 12.10 2.88
N GLY A 815 -29.13 12.19 3.90
CA GLY A 815 -29.40 11.64 5.23
C GLY A 815 -29.84 10.18 5.19
N ASP A 816 -30.97 9.88 5.83
CA ASP A 816 -31.52 8.53 5.98
C ASP A 816 -32.48 8.09 4.85
N LEU A 817 -32.59 8.86 3.76
CA LEU A 817 -33.32 8.44 2.56
C LEU A 817 -32.60 7.37 1.75
N LEU A 818 -31.28 7.28 1.91
CA LEU A 818 -30.41 6.35 1.19
C LEU A 818 -30.00 5.17 2.07
N ALA A 819 -29.84 4.00 1.45
CA ALA A 819 -29.34 2.81 2.13
C ALA A 819 -27.85 2.93 2.51
N ASP A 820 -27.43 2.25 3.59
CA ASP A 820 -26.02 2.04 3.96
C ASP A 820 -25.13 3.30 4.07
N VAL A 821 -25.72 4.45 4.42
CA VAL A 821 -25.02 5.76 4.50
C VAL A 821 -23.72 5.67 5.31
N LYS A 822 -23.76 5.06 6.50
CA LYS A 822 -22.57 4.88 7.36
C LYS A 822 -21.47 4.08 6.69
N ALA A 823 -21.81 3.08 5.88
CA ALA A 823 -20.82 2.28 5.18
C ALA A 823 -20.12 3.07 4.07
N ILE A 824 -20.81 4.04 3.46
CA ILE A 824 -20.33 4.85 2.33
C ILE A 824 -19.58 6.10 2.83
N THR A 825 -20.22 6.90 3.68
CA THR A 825 -19.71 8.20 4.14
C THR A 825 -18.74 8.06 5.32
N GLY A 826 -18.83 6.97 6.08
CA GLY A 826 -18.09 6.76 7.33
C GLY A 826 -18.78 7.32 8.57
N ASN A 827 -19.81 8.17 8.40
CA ASN A 827 -20.57 8.80 9.48
C ASN A 827 -22.00 8.28 9.53
N ALA A 828 -22.62 8.27 10.70
CA ALA A 828 -24.06 8.01 10.78
C ALA A 828 -24.83 9.07 9.97
N PRO A 829 -25.97 8.71 9.36
CA PRO A 829 -26.79 9.71 8.66
C PRO A 829 -27.17 10.82 9.64
N GLU A 830 -26.96 12.07 9.22
CA GLU A 830 -27.49 13.22 9.94
C GLU A 830 -29.01 13.20 9.74
N VAL A 831 -29.75 13.12 10.85
CA VAL A 831 -31.20 13.29 10.84
C VAL A 831 -31.45 14.79 10.83
N ILE A 832 -31.82 15.32 9.67
CA ILE A 832 -32.20 16.72 9.49
C ILE A 832 -33.63 16.93 9.97
#